data_AF-A0A2E5E2K5-F1
#
_entry.id   AF-A0A2E5E2K5-F1
#
_cell.length_a   1.000
_cell.length_b   1.000
_cell.length_c   1.000
_cell.angle_alpha   90.00
_cell.angle_beta   90.00
_cell.angle_gamma   90.00
#
_symmetry.space_group_name_H-M   'P 1'
#
loop_
_entity.id
_entity.type
_entity.pdbx_description
1 polymer ?
#
loop_
_entity_poly.entity_id
_entity_poly.type
_entity_poly.pdbx_seq_one_letter_code
_entity_poly.pdbx_strand_id
1 'polypeptide(L)'
;MVIHRIEVAPREGMDDAQGRAALASASASGHAPLPSGIHCARVYLLDGELSESELATVQRDLLGNPVTEEAVIGAREPGASSVIEVHPLPGVTDPDADAVELALSTLLGRSISVRTGIRYDMDGVDSKAAAGLAESCFANTLIHHVHEGPFHPDAFPQGGPREEEMPTVVVRGLDDAALARLSREGHLFLSLEEMRAIQTFYEQAGRDPREIELETLAQTWSEHCVHKTLKSAVAYEGPLPEGDRPGHVRMEDGRTRIDNLLKSTVAAATFELMADGIDWCLSVFVDNAGIIAFDEEHAVCFKAETHNHPSALEPYGGAATGIGGCIRDIMGTGLAAKPIAATDVFCVAPLDTTEVPDGCLHPRRILSQVVSGVRDYGNRMGIPTLNGAVWFDQRHIGNPLVFCGCIGVMPRDMTHGDPATGDRIIAMGGRTGRDGIHGATFSSAELTDSHADEFSHAVQIGNAITEKKVLDAILEARDQAGGPLYRAITDCGAGGFSSAVGEMGEALGAEVDLEAAPLKYEGLTASEIWISEAQERMVLAVPAENIEALQTICDAHEVEMCDLGVFGNEDRDLVLRYHGTEVGRLSMELLHEGVPQITREAAWQEPVIEEAGQDSPPIDEMLKSLLSHPNICSRERIIRQYDHEVQGRSVVRPLVGPEGDGPGDAAVILPVKGSSRGLAIGNGLATGWEEDPYLMVLAAIDECVRNIVCVGGDPSRIAILDNFCWPGCDDPERMGLLVRAAEGCYDGAKAYRTPFVSGKDSLNNQFTTEEGETIRIPATLLVSGMGLIEDVDRCVTMDAKQSGNVLLLVGETTEAMGGSHAVMCCPGLAVDRSLPRTDLIHGPARAHAIAGLINSGLLQSAHDCSEGGLLVAAAEMGMAGGLGLSLESDLLEHAAGPYVTLFAETPSRYLLEVKPDDVAAVESALADHQVMRIGTFTDGDTLELGALNLSITELKSVWQGGLVI
;
A
#
# COMPACT_ATOMS: atom_id res chain seq x y z
N MET A 1 34.79 24.61 -12.34
CA MET A 1 34.18 23.42 -11.73
C MET A 1 35.03 22.23 -12.10
N VAL A 2 35.38 21.41 -11.11
CA VAL A 2 36.21 20.21 -11.26
C VAL A 2 35.40 19.10 -10.63
N ILE A 3 35.06 18.07 -11.42
CA ILE A 3 34.33 16.91 -10.91
C ILE A 3 35.35 15.86 -10.49
N HIS A 4 35.41 15.55 -9.20
CA HIS A 4 36.23 14.48 -8.66
C HIS A 4 35.44 13.16 -8.64
N ARG A 5 36.02 12.08 -9.16
CA ARG A 5 35.42 10.73 -9.12
C ARG A 5 36.09 9.91 -8.02
N ILE A 6 35.29 9.25 -7.18
CA ILE A 6 35.75 8.28 -6.19
C ILE A 6 34.97 6.98 -6.38
N GLU A 7 35.67 5.86 -6.39
CA GLU A 7 35.08 4.53 -6.52
C GLU A 7 35.34 3.71 -5.25
N VAL A 8 34.30 3.11 -4.69
CA VAL A 8 34.37 2.31 -3.46
C VAL A 8 33.93 0.88 -3.77
N ALA A 9 34.80 -0.09 -3.54
CA ALA A 9 34.50 -1.51 -3.76
C ALA A 9 34.94 -2.35 -2.55
N PRO A 10 34.37 -3.56 -2.39
CA PRO A 10 34.91 -4.55 -1.44
C PRO A 10 36.40 -4.79 -1.68
N ARG A 11 37.18 -4.98 -0.60
CA ARG A 11 38.60 -5.38 -0.73
C ARG A 11 38.73 -6.78 -1.31
N GLU A 12 39.87 -7.05 -1.92
CA GLU A 12 40.21 -8.41 -2.35
C GLU A 12 40.06 -9.42 -1.21
N GLY A 13 39.32 -10.50 -1.46
CA GLY A 13 39.02 -11.54 -0.47
C GLY A 13 37.90 -11.20 0.52
N MET A 14 37.32 -9.99 0.45
CA MET A 14 36.08 -9.64 1.15
C MET A 14 34.86 -10.02 0.31
N ASP A 15 33.75 -10.11 1.02
CA ASP A 15 32.49 -10.56 0.47
C ASP A 15 31.79 -9.46 -0.34
N ASP A 16 31.46 -9.73 -1.61
CA ASP A 16 30.70 -8.80 -2.46
C ASP A 16 29.21 -9.20 -2.49
N ALA A 17 28.47 -8.71 -1.49
CA ALA A 17 27.05 -9.00 -1.36
C ALA A 17 26.23 -8.39 -2.50
N GLN A 18 26.57 -7.19 -2.96
CA GLN A 18 25.88 -6.52 -4.07
C GLN A 18 26.12 -7.26 -5.39
N GLY A 19 27.35 -7.69 -5.66
CA GLY A 19 27.68 -8.50 -6.84
C GLY A 19 26.92 -9.83 -6.87
N ARG A 20 26.80 -10.52 -5.72
CA ARG A 20 25.98 -11.74 -5.64
C ARG A 20 24.49 -11.49 -5.82
N ALA A 21 23.95 -10.42 -5.26
CA ALA A 21 22.55 -10.05 -5.44
C ALA A 21 22.25 -9.72 -6.91
N ALA A 22 23.15 -8.97 -7.57
CA ALA A 22 23.07 -8.69 -9.00
C ALA A 22 23.13 -10.00 -9.83
N LEU A 23 24.02 -10.93 -9.48
CA LEU A 23 24.11 -12.22 -10.18
C LEU A 23 22.86 -13.09 -10.00
N ALA A 24 22.27 -13.10 -8.80
CA ALA A 24 21.02 -13.79 -8.53
C ALA A 24 19.87 -13.19 -9.34
N SER A 25 19.77 -11.85 -9.37
CA SER A 25 18.78 -11.13 -10.20
C SER A 25 18.95 -11.45 -11.69
N ALA A 26 20.18 -11.40 -12.21
CA ALA A 26 20.47 -11.77 -13.59
C ALA A 26 20.05 -13.21 -13.91
N SER A 27 20.38 -14.16 -13.02
CA SER A 27 20.03 -15.57 -13.20
C SER A 27 18.52 -15.80 -13.22
N ALA A 28 17.76 -14.99 -12.48
CA ALA A 28 16.31 -15.07 -12.38
C ALA A 28 15.57 -14.32 -13.51
N SER A 29 16.26 -13.48 -14.27
CA SER A 29 15.66 -12.64 -15.32
C SER A 29 15.33 -13.35 -16.64
N GLY A 30 15.78 -14.60 -16.81
CA GLY A 30 15.62 -15.33 -18.07
C GLY A 30 16.56 -14.88 -19.21
N HIS A 31 17.43 -13.88 -18.98
CA HIS A 31 18.42 -13.42 -19.98
C HIS A 31 19.55 -14.43 -20.22
N ALA A 32 20.05 -14.49 -21.45
CA ALA A 32 21.23 -15.27 -21.83
C ALA A 32 22.10 -14.53 -22.87
N PRO A 33 23.44 -14.67 -22.84
CA PRO A 33 24.24 -15.43 -21.88
C PRO A 33 24.31 -14.76 -20.50
N LEU A 34 24.40 -15.57 -19.44
CA LEU A 34 24.59 -15.09 -18.06
C LEU A 34 26.07 -14.88 -17.73
N PRO A 35 26.41 -13.86 -16.93
CA PRO A 35 27.76 -13.68 -16.44
C PRO A 35 28.14 -14.80 -15.47
N SER A 36 29.42 -15.20 -15.48
CA SER A 36 29.94 -16.17 -14.52
C SER A 36 30.21 -15.56 -13.13
N GLY A 37 30.26 -14.24 -13.06
CA GLY A 37 30.47 -13.43 -11.86
C GLY A 37 30.12 -11.98 -12.14
N ILE A 38 29.63 -11.28 -11.11
CA ILE A 38 29.40 -9.83 -11.13
C ILE A 38 30.10 -9.25 -9.89
N HIS A 39 30.90 -8.21 -10.12
CA HIS A 39 31.54 -7.43 -9.06
C HIS A 39 30.98 -6.00 -9.06
N CYS A 40 30.62 -5.51 -7.87
CA CYS A 40 29.99 -4.20 -7.73
C CYS A 40 30.92 -3.17 -7.06
N ALA A 41 30.81 -1.92 -7.50
CA ALA A 41 31.45 -0.78 -6.86
C ALA A 41 30.51 0.44 -6.84
N ARG A 42 30.51 1.18 -5.74
CA ARG A 42 29.82 2.46 -5.62
C ARG A 42 30.67 3.56 -6.24
N VAL A 43 30.05 4.44 -7.01
CA VAL A 43 30.69 5.57 -7.68
C VAL A 43 30.15 6.86 -7.08
N TYR A 44 31.05 7.77 -6.71
CA TYR A 44 30.73 9.10 -6.20
C TYR A 44 31.38 10.15 -7.11
N LEU A 45 30.58 11.08 -7.60
CA LEU A 45 31.00 12.23 -8.39
C LEU A 45 30.80 13.49 -7.54
N LEU A 46 31.85 14.27 -7.34
CA LEU A 46 31.89 15.42 -6.43
C LEU A 46 32.20 16.68 -7.24
N ASP A 47 31.24 17.60 -7.39
CA ASP A 47 31.47 18.91 -8.02
C ASP A 47 31.79 19.97 -6.97
N GLY A 48 33.05 20.38 -6.92
CA GLY A 48 33.51 21.45 -6.04
C GLY A 48 35.02 21.54 -5.96
N GLU A 49 35.53 22.65 -5.43
CA GLU A 49 36.98 22.80 -5.20
C GLU A 49 37.39 22.01 -3.96
N LEU A 50 38.15 20.92 -4.15
CA LEU A 50 38.74 20.11 -3.09
C LEU A 50 40.27 20.09 -3.24
N SER A 51 40.98 20.41 -2.14
CA SER A 51 42.42 20.20 -2.08
C SER A 51 42.77 18.71 -2.07
N GLU A 52 43.99 18.34 -2.46
CA GLU A 52 44.44 16.93 -2.42
C GLU A 52 44.28 16.30 -1.02
N SER A 53 44.52 17.09 0.04
CA SER A 53 44.32 16.62 1.42
C SER A 53 42.85 16.40 1.77
N GLU A 54 41.95 17.29 1.34
CA GLU A 54 40.51 17.13 1.58
C GLU A 54 39.98 15.92 0.81
N LEU A 55 40.38 15.77 -0.46
CA LEU A 55 39.97 14.65 -1.29
C LEU A 55 40.45 13.30 -0.72
N ALA A 56 41.67 13.24 -0.18
CA ALA A 56 42.17 12.05 0.50
C ALA A 56 41.39 11.73 1.79
N THR A 57 40.95 12.74 2.54
CA THR A 57 40.08 12.56 3.71
C THR A 57 38.70 12.07 3.29
N VAL A 58 38.09 12.65 2.26
CA VAL A 58 36.79 12.20 1.74
C VAL A 58 36.87 10.74 1.28
N GLN A 59 37.90 10.38 0.52
CA GLN A 59 38.13 9.02 0.05
C GLN A 59 38.27 8.02 1.22
N ARG A 60 39.14 8.32 2.19
CA ARG A 60 39.54 7.34 3.22
C ARG A 60 38.61 7.32 4.43
N ASP A 61 38.18 8.48 4.88
CA ASP A 61 37.54 8.67 6.19
C ASP A 61 36.02 8.84 6.08
N LEU A 62 35.49 9.25 4.92
CA LEU A 62 34.05 9.42 4.70
C LEU A 62 33.44 8.29 3.86
N LEU A 63 33.93 8.06 2.64
CA LEU A 63 33.23 7.20 1.66
C LEU A 63 33.58 5.71 1.76
N GLY A 64 34.82 5.36 2.10
CA GLY A 64 35.26 3.96 2.17
C GLY A 64 35.28 3.42 3.60
N ASN A 65 34.76 2.20 3.82
CA ASN A 65 35.01 1.48 5.06
C ASN A 65 36.46 0.95 5.10
N PRO A 66 37.32 1.41 6.03
CA PRO A 66 38.75 1.04 6.03
C PRO A 66 39.02 -0.41 6.42
N VAL A 67 38.01 -1.19 6.81
CA VAL A 67 38.13 -2.61 7.16
C VAL A 67 37.78 -3.49 5.97
N THR A 68 36.62 -3.27 5.36
CA THR A 68 36.03 -4.17 4.36
C THR A 68 36.14 -3.65 2.93
N GLU A 69 36.41 -2.35 2.75
CA GLU A 69 36.35 -1.69 1.45
C GLU A 69 37.65 -0.97 1.11
N GLU A 70 37.82 -0.74 -0.18
CA GLU A 70 38.85 0.12 -0.73
C GLU A 70 38.16 1.21 -1.55
N ALA A 71 38.47 2.45 -1.22
CA ALA A 71 38.09 3.62 -2.00
C ALA A 71 39.30 4.06 -2.84
N VAL A 72 39.11 4.38 -4.12
CA VAL A 72 40.14 4.92 -5.02
C VAL A 72 39.66 6.21 -5.67
N ILE A 73 40.58 7.16 -5.89
CA ILE A 73 40.30 8.36 -6.69
C ILE A 73 40.46 7.99 -8.17
N GLY A 74 39.50 8.38 -9.00
CA GLY A 74 39.40 7.93 -10.38
C GLY A 74 38.71 6.58 -10.50
N ALA A 75 38.88 5.91 -11.64
CA ALA A 75 38.29 4.60 -11.93
C ALA A 75 39.31 3.48 -11.88
N ARG A 76 38.90 2.32 -11.35
CA ARG A 76 39.71 1.11 -11.46
C ARG A 76 39.74 0.63 -12.90
N GLU A 77 40.88 0.08 -13.30
CA GLU A 77 41.00 -0.64 -14.56
C GLU A 77 40.05 -1.84 -14.57
N PRO A 78 39.28 -2.08 -15.66
CA PRO A 78 38.40 -3.24 -15.76
C PRO A 78 39.15 -4.56 -15.56
N GLY A 79 38.75 -5.35 -14.57
CA GLY A 79 39.22 -6.72 -14.38
C GLY A 79 38.38 -7.77 -15.12
N ALA A 80 37.16 -7.39 -15.51
CA ALA A 80 36.13 -8.26 -16.08
C ALA A 80 36.01 -8.13 -17.61
N SER A 81 35.10 -8.92 -18.20
CA SER A 81 34.88 -8.93 -19.66
C SER A 81 34.12 -7.69 -20.16
N SER A 82 33.18 -7.19 -19.36
CA SER A 82 32.39 -5.99 -19.65
C SER A 82 32.17 -5.17 -18.38
N VAL A 83 32.00 -3.86 -18.54
CA VAL A 83 31.75 -2.91 -17.44
C VAL A 83 30.54 -2.06 -17.80
N ILE A 84 29.60 -1.97 -16.87
CA ILE A 84 28.44 -1.09 -16.96
C ILE A 84 28.40 -0.19 -15.73
N GLU A 85 28.14 1.10 -15.91
CA GLU A 85 27.79 2.01 -14.82
C GLU A 85 26.33 2.47 -14.94
N VAL A 86 25.63 2.47 -13.83
CA VAL A 86 24.24 2.90 -13.72
C VAL A 86 24.22 4.14 -12.82
N HIS A 87 23.71 5.26 -13.35
CA HIS A 87 23.64 6.54 -12.66
C HIS A 87 22.23 7.11 -12.71
N PRO A 88 21.73 7.77 -11.65
CA PRO A 88 20.45 8.48 -11.70
C PRO A 88 20.42 9.55 -12.80
N LEU A 89 19.26 9.72 -13.45
CA LEU A 89 19.01 10.79 -14.40
C LEU A 89 19.06 12.16 -13.70
N PRO A 90 19.40 13.25 -14.41
CA PRO A 90 19.31 14.59 -13.86
C PRO A 90 17.91 14.91 -13.31
N GLY A 91 17.84 15.36 -12.06
CA GLY A 91 16.58 15.75 -11.41
C GLY A 91 15.91 14.64 -10.59
N VAL A 92 16.35 13.38 -10.73
CA VAL A 92 15.92 12.27 -9.86
C VAL A 92 16.52 12.47 -8.47
N THR A 93 15.72 12.24 -7.43
CA THR A 93 16.20 12.28 -6.03
C THR A 93 17.28 11.23 -5.81
N ASP A 94 18.43 11.63 -5.25
CA ASP A 94 19.56 10.74 -4.91
C ASP A 94 19.84 10.87 -3.40
N PRO A 95 19.14 10.10 -2.54
CA PRO A 95 19.29 10.22 -1.09
C PRO A 95 20.71 9.93 -0.58
N ASP A 96 21.45 9.08 -1.30
CA ASP A 96 22.84 8.76 -0.96
C ASP A 96 23.75 9.96 -1.27
N ALA A 97 23.51 10.66 -2.39
CA ALA A 97 24.18 11.93 -2.67
C ALA A 97 23.85 12.96 -1.57
N ASP A 98 22.58 13.17 -1.24
CA ASP A 98 22.16 14.15 -0.22
C ASP A 98 22.84 13.90 1.14
N ALA A 99 22.93 12.63 1.55
CA ALA A 99 23.62 12.24 2.78
C ALA A 99 25.13 12.54 2.73
N VAL A 100 25.77 12.32 1.59
CA VAL A 100 27.18 12.65 1.38
C VAL A 100 27.37 14.17 1.33
N GLU A 101 26.50 14.94 0.68
CA GLU A 101 26.54 16.41 0.66
C GLU A 101 26.43 16.98 2.08
N LEU A 102 25.52 16.46 2.90
CA LEU A 102 25.36 16.83 4.30
C LEU A 102 26.64 16.52 5.11
N ALA A 103 27.22 15.33 4.92
CA ALA A 103 28.45 14.96 5.60
C ALA A 103 29.62 15.86 5.17
N LEU A 104 29.75 16.16 3.88
CA LEU A 104 30.79 17.04 3.34
C LEU A 104 30.64 18.47 3.84
N SER A 105 29.42 19.02 3.85
CA SER A 105 29.17 20.37 4.35
C SER A 105 29.50 20.50 5.84
N THR A 106 29.20 19.46 6.63
CA THR A 106 29.55 19.39 8.05
C THR A 106 31.07 19.28 8.25
N LEU A 107 31.75 18.44 7.45
CA LEU A 107 33.19 18.20 7.57
C LEU A 107 34.04 19.37 7.07
N LEU A 108 33.62 20.03 5.99
CA LEU A 108 34.42 21.02 5.26
C LEU A 108 33.91 22.46 5.46
N GLY A 109 32.73 22.64 6.03
CA GLY A 109 32.08 23.94 6.23
C GLY A 109 31.62 24.62 4.93
N ARG A 110 31.45 23.85 3.83
CA ARG A 110 30.99 24.34 2.52
C ARG A 110 30.24 23.26 1.76
N SER A 111 29.26 23.67 0.96
CA SER A 111 28.50 22.75 0.10
C SER A 111 29.34 22.25 -1.08
N ILE A 112 29.28 20.95 -1.32
CA ILE A 112 29.87 20.25 -2.47
C ILE A 112 28.73 19.44 -3.06
N SER A 113 28.47 19.57 -4.35
CA SER A 113 27.39 18.79 -4.97
C SER A 113 27.86 17.37 -5.25
N VAL A 114 27.02 16.37 -5.01
CA VAL A 114 27.33 14.96 -5.18
C VAL A 114 26.34 14.32 -6.16
N ARG A 115 26.83 13.35 -6.94
CA ARG A 115 26.00 12.35 -7.61
C ARG A 115 26.56 10.97 -7.37
N THR A 116 25.70 9.98 -7.24
CA THR A 116 26.11 8.59 -7.05
C THR A 116 25.90 7.75 -8.29
N GLY A 117 26.36 6.51 -8.25
CA GLY A 117 26.11 5.48 -9.25
C GLY A 117 26.66 4.14 -8.80
N ILE A 118 26.31 3.09 -9.53
CA ILE A 118 26.80 1.73 -9.27
C ILE A 118 27.47 1.21 -10.54
N ARG A 119 28.69 0.69 -10.36
CA ARG A 119 29.45 0.01 -11.39
C ARG A 119 29.30 -1.49 -11.23
N TYR A 120 29.03 -2.18 -12.33
CA TYR A 120 28.93 -3.62 -12.46
C TYR A 120 30.01 -4.13 -13.42
N ASP A 121 30.98 -4.85 -12.89
CA ASP A 121 32.01 -5.56 -13.64
C ASP A 121 31.55 -7.01 -13.86
N MET A 122 31.28 -7.39 -15.12
CA MET A 122 30.65 -8.68 -15.47
C MET A 122 31.61 -9.61 -16.22
N ASP A 123 31.77 -10.82 -15.71
CA ASP A 123 32.66 -11.84 -16.28
C ASP A 123 31.95 -12.72 -17.33
N GLY A 124 32.60 -12.97 -18.46
CA GLY A 124 32.16 -13.96 -19.43
C GLY A 124 31.06 -13.51 -20.40
N VAL A 125 30.63 -12.25 -20.33
CA VAL A 125 29.64 -11.63 -21.23
C VAL A 125 30.25 -10.45 -21.99
N ASP A 126 29.75 -10.18 -23.20
CA ASP A 126 30.14 -9.01 -23.99
C ASP A 126 29.33 -7.76 -23.62
N SER A 127 29.76 -6.59 -24.12
CA SER A 127 29.17 -5.30 -23.75
C SER A 127 27.67 -5.24 -24.06
N LYS A 128 27.24 -5.87 -25.16
CA LYS A 128 25.84 -5.88 -25.57
C LYS A 128 24.99 -6.70 -24.61
N ALA A 129 25.46 -7.89 -24.23
CA ALA A 129 24.77 -8.73 -23.25
C ALA A 129 24.75 -8.05 -21.86
N ALA A 130 25.85 -7.39 -21.46
CA ALA A 130 25.94 -6.67 -20.21
C ALA A 130 24.97 -5.47 -20.14
N ALA A 131 24.88 -4.68 -21.22
CA ALA A 131 23.93 -3.57 -21.32
C ALA A 131 22.47 -4.06 -21.24
N GLY A 132 22.12 -5.13 -21.97
CA GLY A 132 20.78 -5.71 -21.91
C GLY A 132 20.44 -6.27 -20.51
N LEU A 133 21.40 -6.89 -19.83
CA LEU A 133 21.21 -7.31 -18.42
C LEU A 133 21.01 -6.12 -17.49
N ALA A 134 21.76 -5.04 -17.70
CA ALA A 134 21.63 -3.84 -16.89
C ALA A 134 20.25 -3.19 -17.05
N GLU A 135 19.77 -3.00 -18.28
CA GLU A 135 18.44 -2.43 -18.55
C GLU A 135 17.31 -3.30 -17.97
N SER A 136 17.46 -4.63 -18.00
CA SER A 136 16.44 -5.54 -17.49
C SER A 136 16.46 -5.75 -15.96
N CYS A 137 17.63 -5.64 -15.32
CA CYS A 137 17.81 -6.09 -13.93
C CYS A 137 18.39 -5.03 -12.98
N PHE A 138 19.30 -4.18 -13.45
CA PHE A 138 20.14 -3.33 -12.59
C PHE A 138 19.77 -1.86 -12.68
N ALA A 139 19.10 -1.47 -13.77
CA ALA A 139 18.66 -0.13 -14.04
C ALA A 139 17.15 -0.13 -14.31
N ASN A 140 16.56 1.01 -14.01
CA ASN A 140 15.27 1.40 -14.55
C ASN A 140 15.52 2.59 -15.46
N THR A 141 15.38 2.42 -16.77
CA THR A 141 15.72 3.44 -17.77
C THR A 141 14.88 4.71 -17.64
N LEU A 142 13.76 4.65 -16.91
CA LEU A 142 12.94 5.81 -16.55
C LEU A 142 13.65 6.79 -15.61
N ILE A 143 14.58 6.29 -14.78
CA ILE A 143 15.25 7.06 -13.73
C ILE A 143 16.77 6.89 -13.75
N HIS A 144 17.32 6.02 -14.58
CA HIS A 144 18.74 5.73 -14.66
C HIS A 144 19.28 5.83 -16.10
N HIS A 145 20.48 6.37 -16.24
CA HIS A 145 21.33 6.19 -17.41
C HIS A 145 22.25 4.97 -17.23
N VAL A 146 22.38 4.19 -18.30
CA VAL A 146 23.31 3.06 -18.41
C VAL A 146 24.49 3.49 -19.28
N HIS A 147 25.70 3.35 -18.77
CA HIS A 147 26.94 3.70 -19.45
C HIS A 147 27.81 2.46 -19.68
N GLU A 148 28.27 2.26 -20.91
CA GLU A 148 29.23 1.22 -21.28
C GLU A 148 30.66 1.64 -20.88
N GLY A 149 30.94 1.58 -19.57
CA GLY A 149 32.24 1.90 -18.95
C GLY A 149 32.18 3.09 -17.98
N PRO A 150 33.34 3.47 -17.40
CA PRO A 150 33.40 4.52 -16.39
C PRO A 150 32.88 5.87 -16.87
N PHE A 151 31.84 6.38 -16.21
CA PHE A 151 31.24 7.68 -16.48
C PHE A 151 31.94 8.79 -15.69
N HIS A 152 32.27 9.89 -16.38
CA HIS A 152 32.85 11.09 -15.78
C HIS A 152 32.34 12.32 -16.55
N PRO A 153 31.33 13.05 -16.05
CA PRO A 153 30.78 14.20 -16.74
C PRO A 153 31.71 15.41 -16.65
N ASP A 154 31.66 16.29 -17.66
CA ASP A 154 32.40 17.56 -17.66
C ASP A 154 31.81 18.58 -16.67
N ALA A 155 30.48 18.55 -16.46
CA ALA A 155 29.75 19.39 -15.52
C ALA A 155 28.43 18.69 -15.12
N PHE A 156 27.90 19.03 -13.95
CA PHE A 156 26.53 18.64 -13.61
C PHE A 156 25.52 19.48 -14.40
N PRO A 157 24.43 18.87 -14.90
CA PRO A 157 23.32 19.60 -15.51
C PRO A 157 22.82 20.70 -14.58
N GLN A 158 22.75 21.93 -15.08
CA GLN A 158 22.14 23.06 -14.39
C GLN A 158 20.87 23.47 -15.15
N GLY A 159 19.78 23.69 -14.40
CA GLY A 159 18.60 24.37 -14.92
C GLY A 159 18.94 25.81 -15.29
N GLY A 160 18.32 26.33 -16.35
CA GLY A 160 18.45 27.73 -16.73
C GLY A 160 17.13 28.47 -16.47
N PRO A 161 17.18 29.80 -16.24
CA PRO A 161 15.97 30.60 -16.15
C PRO A 161 15.18 30.47 -17.46
N ARG A 162 13.89 30.17 -17.33
CA ARG A 162 12.96 30.05 -18.46
C ARG A 162 12.11 31.32 -18.53
N GLU A 163 11.89 31.86 -19.73
CA GLU A 163 10.88 32.90 -19.92
C GLU A 163 9.51 32.32 -19.58
N GLU A 164 8.77 33.03 -18.74
CA GLU A 164 7.46 32.59 -18.31
C GLU A 164 6.42 32.85 -19.40
N GLU A 165 5.89 31.76 -19.95
CA GLU A 165 4.69 31.81 -20.77
C GLU A 165 3.48 31.64 -19.85
N MET A 166 2.49 32.52 -19.97
CA MET A 166 1.16 32.35 -19.36
C MET A 166 0.18 31.90 -20.44
N PRO A 167 0.22 30.62 -20.88
CA PRO A 167 -0.62 30.16 -21.95
C PRO A 167 -2.11 30.24 -21.56
N THR A 168 -2.88 30.94 -22.38
CA THR A 168 -4.35 30.88 -22.35
C THR A 168 -4.77 29.72 -23.23
N VAL A 169 -5.60 28.82 -22.69
CA VAL A 169 -6.07 27.63 -23.39
C VAL A 169 -7.45 27.93 -23.97
N VAL A 170 -7.57 27.93 -25.29
CA VAL A 170 -8.85 28.20 -25.96
C VAL A 170 -9.79 27.02 -25.72
N VAL A 171 -10.86 27.23 -24.94
CA VAL A 171 -11.89 26.23 -24.65
C VAL A 171 -13.24 26.66 -25.20
N ARG A 172 -13.51 27.97 -25.22
CA ARG A 172 -14.80 28.50 -25.67
C ARG A 172 -15.02 28.27 -27.17
N GLY A 173 -16.23 27.85 -27.53
CA GLY A 173 -16.61 27.63 -28.93
C GLY A 173 -15.91 26.45 -29.61
N LEU A 174 -15.16 25.62 -28.87
CA LEU A 174 -14.72 24.31 -29.34
C LEU A 174 -15.91 23.35 -29.46
N ASP A 175 -15.89 22.49 -30.48
CA ASP A 175 -16.84 21.38 -30.57
C ASP A 175 -16.37 20.20 -29.69
N ASP A 176 -17.24 19.19 -29.54
CA ASP A 176 -16.97 18.02 -28.70
C ASP A 176 -15.68 17.28 -29.09
N ALA A 177 -15.41 17.18 -30.39
CA ALA A 177 -14.21 16.50 -30.88
C ALA A 177 -12.94 17.28 -30.53
N ALA A 178 -12.99 18.61 -30.59
CA ALA A 178 -11.89 19.47 -30.20
C ALA A 178 -11.69 19.50 -28.68
N LEU A 179 -12.75 19.47 -27.87
CA LEU A 179 -12.67 19.36 -26.41
C LEU A 179 -12.03 18.04 -25.97
N ALA A 180 -12.48 16.92 -26.54
CA ALA A 180 -11.90 15.61 -26.25
C ALA A 180 -10.42 15.53 -26.67
N ARG A 181 -10.07 16.13 -27.82
CA ARG A 181 -8.67 16.22 -28.26
C ARG A 181 -7.83 17.07 -27.31
N LEU A 182 -8.35 18.22 -26.85
CA LEU A 182 -7.66 19.09 -25.90
C LEU A 182 -7.36 18.35 -24.58
N SER A 183 -8.35 17.65 -24.03
CA SER A 183 -8.18 16.86 -22.80
C SER A 183 -7.07 15.81 -22.93
N ARG A 184 -7.04 15.09 -24.06
CA ARG A 184 -6.04 14.06 -24.32
C ARG A 184 -4.64 14.62 -24.58
N GLU A 185 -4.51 15.62 -25.45
CA GLU A 185 -3.21 16.21 -25.83
C GLU A 185 -2.60 17.05 -24.69
N GLY A 186 -3.43 17.57 -23.78
CA GLY A 186 -2.99 18.26 -22.57
C GLY A 186 -2.80 17.37 -21.35
N HIS A 187 -2.94 16.03 -21.48
CA HIS A 187 -2.82 15.09 -20.35
C HIS A 187 -3.73 15.43 -19.15
N LEU A 188 -4.90 16.00 -19.42
CA LEU A 188 -5.87 16.39 -18.38
C LEU A 188 -6.73 15.20 -17.93
N PHE A 189 -6.93 14.21 -18.81
CA PHE A 189 -7.75 13.02 -18.60
C PHE A 189 -9.19 13.30 -18.12
N LEU A 190 -9.71 14.49 -18.46
CA LEU A 190 -11.09 14.87 -18.23
C LEU A 190 -12.01 14.29 -19.31
N SER A 191 -13.15 13.76 -18.88
CA SER A 191 -14.22 13.29 -19.74
C SER A 191 -14.83 14.43 -20.57
N LEU A 192 -15.55 14.06 -21.65
CA LEU A 192 -16.23 15.06 -22.48
C LEU A 192 -17.25 15.89 -21.69
N GLU A 193 -17.92 15.28 -20.71
CA GLU A 193 -18.94 15.96 -19.90
C GLU A 193 -18.31 16.96 -18.93
N GLU A 194 -17.16 16.63 -18.34
CA GLU A 194 -16.35 17.56 -17.54
C GLU A 194 -15.83 18.72 -18.40
N MET A 195 -15.28 18.42 -19.58
CA MET A 195 -14.81 19.45 -20.50
C MET A 195 -15.94 20.39 -20.96
N ARG A 196 -17.16 19.88 -21.14
CA ARG A 196 -18.36 20.71 -21.42
C ARG A 196 -18.77 21.56 -20.23
N ALA A 197 -18.69 21.03 -19.01
CA ALA A 197 -18.97 21.80 -17.80
C ALA A 197 -17.96 22.96 -17.66
N ILE A 198 -16.67 22.68 -17.85
CA ILE A 198 -15.60 23.69 -17.89
C ILE A 198 -15.85 24.71 -18.99
N GLN A 199 -16.14 24.28 -20.22
CA GLN A 199 -16.46 25.17 -21.33
C GLN A 199 -17.63 26.08 -20.99
N THR A 200 -18.72 25.52 -20.45
CA THR A 200 -19.92 26.27 -20.08
C THR A 200 -19.60 27.35 -19.04
N PHE A 201 -18.78 27.03 -18.04
CA PHE A 201 -18.32 28.00 -17.05
C PHE A 201 -17.54 29.15 -17.70
N TYR A 202 -16.55 28.83 -18.54
CA TYR A 202 -15.70 29.85 -19.17
C TYR A 202 -16.44 30.67 -20.24
N GLU A 203 -17.44 30.10 -20.90
CA GLU A 203 -18.38 30.85 -21.74
C GLU A 203 -19.16 31.89 -20.94
N GLN A 204 -19.67 31.53 -19.76
CA GLN A 204 -20.37 32.47 -18.87
C GLN A 204 -19.44 33.53 -18.29
N ALA A 205 -18.21 33.14 -17.93
CA ALA A 205 -17.18 34.06 -17.43
C ALA A 205 -16.66 35.03 -18.50
N GLY A 206 -16.94 34.78 -19.78
CA GLY A 206 -16.53 35.65 -20.88
C GLY A 206 -15.02 35.64 -21.15
N ARG A 207 -14.29 34.63 -20.67
CA ARG A 207 -12.84 34.44 -20.88
C ARG A 207 -12.50 32.97 -21.07
N ASP A 208 -11.35 32.69 -21.67
CA ASP A 208 -10.78 31.34 -21.69
C ASP A 208 -9.96 31.08 -20.40
N PRO A 209 -9.78 29.82 -19.98
CA PRO A 209 -8.92 29.45 -18.87
C PRO A 209 -7.45 29.74 -19.17
N ARG A 210 -6.68 29.99 -18.12
CA ARG A 210 -5.23 29.83 -18.14
C ARG A 210 -4.88 28.37 -17.87
N GLU A 211 -3.75 27.93 -18.38
CA GLU A 211 -3.29 26.53 -18.19
C GLU A 211 -3.33 26.10 -16.72
N ILE A 212 -2.74 26.87 -15.80
CA ILE A 212 -2.75 26.54 -14.35
C ILE A 212 -4.15 26.35 -13.76
N GLU A 213 -5.16 27.05 -14.29
CA GLU A 213 -6.56 26.91 -13.85
C GLU A 213 -7.15 25.60 -14.36
N LEU A 214 -6.83 25.23 -15.60
CA LEU A 214 -7.27 23.98 -16.21
C LEU A 214 -6.58 22.76 -15.58
N GLU A 215 -5.28 22.88 -15.27
CA GLU A 215 -4.52 21.88 -14.53
C GLU A 215 -5.09 21.68 -13.12
N THR A 216 -5.39 22.76 -12.39
CA THR A 216 -6.01 22.67 -11.06
C THR A 216 -7.35 21.92 -11.11
N LEU A 217 -8.18 22.19 -12.11
CA LEU A 217 -9.43 21.45 -12.32
C LEU A 217 -9.19 19.98 -12.68
N ALA A 218 -8.20 19.68 -13.53
CA ALA A 218 -7.88 18.32 -13.93
C ALA A 218 -7.40 17.46 -12.76
N GLN A 219 -6.52 17.99 -11.91
CA GLN A 219 -6.08 17.28 -10.70
C GLN A 219 -7.25 17.08 -9.73
N THR A 220 -8.01 18.13 -9.44
CA THR A 220 -9.09 18.10 -8.44
C THR A 220 -10.27 17.25 -8.89
N TRP A 221 -10.63 17.24 -10.19
CA TRP A 221 -11.75 16.46 -10.74
C TRP A 221 -11.34 15.07 -11.22
N SER A 222 -10.09 14.66 -10.99
CA SER A 222 -9.62 13.31 -11.33
C SER A 222 -10.42 12.22 -10.60
N GLU A 223 -10.40 11.00 -11.14
CA GLU A 223 -11.03 9.85 -10.45
C GLU A 223 -10.37 9.63 -9.08
N HIS A 224 -9.04 9.78 -9.02
CA HIS A 224 -8.23 9.62 -7.82
C HIS A 224 -8.63 10.55 -6.66
N CYS A 225 -9.03 11.80 -6.95
CA CYS A 225 -9.36 12.79 -5.92
C CYS A 225 -10.86 12.82 -5.57
N VAL A 226 -11.75 12.70 -6.57
CA VAL A 226 -13.20 12.82 -6.31
C VAL A 226 -13.85 11.48 -5.98
N HIS A 227 -13.30 10.34 -6.42
CA HIS A 227 -13.95 9.02 -6.34
C HIS A 227 -15.28 8.99 -7.08
N LYS A 228 -15.30 9.50 -8.33
CA LYS A 228 -16.54 9.81 -9.07
C LYS A 228 -17.39 8.57 -9.30
N THR A 229 -16.77 7.43 -9.57
CA THR A 229 -17.46 6.17 -9.84
C THR A 229 -18.23 5.70 -8.60
N LEU A 230 -17.58 5.67 -7.43
CA LEU A 230 -18.22 5.31 -6.17
C LEU A 230 -19.22 6.38 -5.68
N LYS A 231 -19.04 7.66 -6.01
CA LYS A 231 -20.01 8.72 -5.67
C LYS A 231 -21.16 8.87 -6.66
N SER A 232 -21.08 8.23 -7.83
CA SER A 232 -22.10 8.34 -8.87
C SER A 232 -23.41 7.66 -8.51
N ALA A 233 -24.50 8.11 -9.13
CA ALA A 233 -25.74 7.36 -9.14
C ALA A 233 -25.61 6.16 -10.09
N VAL A 234 -26.22 5.03 -9.75
CA VAL A 234 -26.13 3.79 -10.53
C VAL A 234 -27.52 3.27 -10.87
N ALA A 235 -27.77 2.93 -12.13
CA ALA A 235 -28.93 2.14 -12.54
C ALA A 235 -28.49 0.66 -12.66
N TYR A 236 -28.87 -0.15 -11.67
CA TYR A 236 -28.41 -1.52 -11.52
C TYR A 236 -29.46 -2.55 -11.95
N GLU A 237 -29.04 -3.49 -12.80
CA GLU A 237 -29.78 -4.69 -13.21
C GLU A 237 -29.11 -5.95 -12.64
N GLY A 238 -29.69 -6.53 -11.59
CA GLY A 238 -29.17 -7.76 -11.01
C GLY A 238 -29.82 -8.06 -9.66
N PRO A 239 -29.49 -9.20 -9.05
CA PRO A 239 -29.93 -9.52 -7.70
C PRO A 239 -29.32 -8.52 -6.69
N LEU A 240 -30.16 -8.14 -5.73
CA LEU A 240 -29.78 -7.45 -4.50
C LEU A 240 -30.29 -8.26 -3.31
N PRO A 241 -29.61 -8.26 -2.16
CA PRO A 241 -30.12 -8.95 -0.98
C PRO A 241 -31.42 -8.30 -0.48
N GLU A 242 -32.30 -9.09 0.14
CA GLU A 242 -33.64 -8.66 0.56
C GLU A 242 -33.60 -7.55 1.62
N GLY A 243 -34.55 -6.61 1.55
CA GLY A 243 -34.74 -5.55 2.54
C GLY A 243 -34.73 -4.14 1.95
N ASP A 244 -35.17 -3.17 2.76
CA ASP A 244 -35.04 -1.75 2.41
C ASP A 244 -33.58 -1.31 2.61
N ARG A 245 -33.00 -0.67 1.59
CA ARG A 245 -31.61 -0.21 1.61
C ARG A 245 -31.53 1.31 1.46
N PRO A 246 -30.59 2.00 2.14
CA PRO A 246 -30.38 3.42 1.99
C PRO A 246 -30.12 3.81 0.52
N GLY A 247 -30.80 4.85 0.04
CA GLY A 247 -30.60 5.38 -1.31
C GLY A 247 -30.92 4.42 -2.47
N HIS A 248 -31.61 3.31 -2.21
CA HIS A 248 -32.05 2.35 -3.22
C HIS A 248 -33.51 2.59 -3.60
N VAL A 249 -33.78 2.78 -4.89
CA VAL A 249 -35.12 3.05 -5.42
C VAL A 249 -35.42 2.14 -6.59
N ARG A 250 -36.49 1.35 -6.48
CA ARG A 250 -36.95 0.50 -7.59
C ARG A 250 -37.53 1.36 -8.72
N MET A 251 -37.01 1.19 -9.93
CA MET A 251 -37.46 1.89 -11.14
C MET A 251 -38.61 1.15 -11.84
N GLU A 252 -39.37 1.87 -12.68
CA GLU A 252 -40.52 1.32 -13.42
C GLU A 252 -40.14 0.20 -14.40
N ASP A 253 -38.90 0.23 -14.91
CA ASP A 253 -38.34 -0.76 -15.84
C ASP A 253 -37.82 -2.03 -15.15
N GLY A 254 -37.88 -2.10 -13.83
CA GLY A 254 -37.37 -3.23 -13.07
C GLY A 254 -35.86 -3.20 -12.81
N ARG A 255 -35.18 -2.07 -13.00
CA ARG A 255 -33.85 -1.82 -12.43
C ARG A 255 -33.96 -1.17 -11.05
N THR A 256 -32.85 -1.13 -10.33
CA THR A 256 -32.74 -0.42 -9.05
C THR A 256 -31.79 0.76 -9.23
N ARG A 257 -32.27 1.97 -8.94
CA ARG A 257 -31.43 3.15 -8.85
C ARG A 257 -30.79 3.21 -7.47
N ILE A 258 -29.48 3.38 -7.43
CA ILE A 258 -28.68 3.63 -6.22
C ILE A 258 -28.21 5.08 -6.35
N ASP A 259 -28.61 5.97 -5.43
CA ASP A 259 -28.40 7.42 -5.62
C ASP A 259 -26.92 7.85 -5.52
N ASN A 260 -26.13 7.15 -4.71
CA ASN A 260 -24.69 7.33 -4.56
C ASN A 260 -24.12 6.03 -4.00
N LEU A 261 -23.33 5.29 -4.76
CA LEU A 261 -22.93 3.92 -4.39
C LEU A 261 -22.25 3.86 -3.01
N LEU A 262 -21.27 4.73 -2.76
CA LEU A 262 -20.53 4.81 -1.48
C LEU A 262 -21.42 5.23 -0.31
N LYS A 263 -22.19 6.31 -0.45
CA LYS A 263 -23.06 6.85 0.60
C LYS A 263 -24.23 5.93 0.92
N SER A 264 -24.67 5.13 -0.05
CA SER A 264 -25.77 4.18 0.10
C SER A 264 -25.32 2.82 0.66
N THR A 265 -24.02 2.52 0.67
CA THR A 265 -23.47 1.23 1.09
C THR A 265 -22.44 1.39 2.21
N VAL A 266 -21.15 1.49 1.90
CA VAL A 266 -20.03 1.55 2.86
C VAL A 266 -20.27 2.60 3.94
N ALA A 267 -20.54 3.85 3.56
CA ALA A 267 -20.76 4.92 4.54
C ALA A 267 -22.11 4.78 5.27
N ALA A 268 -23.15 4.27 4.59
CA ALA A 268 -24.42 4.00 5.24
C ALA A 268 -24.29 2.97 6.36
N ALA A 269 -23.52 1.90 6.15
CA ALA A 269 -23.27 0.90 7.18
C ALA A 269 -22.64 1.52 8.43
N THR A 270 -21.58 2.32 8.25
CA THR A 270 -20.93 3.03 9.36
C THR A 270 -21.87 3.99 10.08
N PHE A 271 -22.58 4.86 9.36
CA PHE A 271 -23.46 5.85 10.00
C PHE A 271 -24.67 5.21 10.68
N GLU A 272 -25.22 4.13 10.14
CA GLU A 272 -26.27 3.37 10.81
C GLU A 272 -25.75 2.66 12.07
N LEU A 273 -24.55 2.08 12.03
CA LEU A 273 -23.91 1.48 13.20
C LEU A 273 -23.63 2.51 14.29
N MET A 274 -23.20 3.72 13.92
CA MET A 274 -23.03 4.83 14.84
C MET A 274 -24.37 5.26 15.45
N ALA A 275 -25.43 5.33 14.64
CA ALA A 275 -26.79 5.61 15.12
C ALA A 275 -27.33 4.48 16.04
N ASP A 276 -26.85 3.25 15.84
CA ASP A 276 -27.14 2.06 16.67
C ASP A 276 -26.16 1.88 17.84
N GLY A 277 -25.47 2.94 18.25
CA GLY A 277 -24.74 3.01 19.52
C GLY A 277 -23.24 2.77 19.44
N ILE A 278 -22.64 2.69 18.25
CA ILE A 278 -21.17 2.80 18.11
C ILE A 278 -20.75 4.26 18.30
N ASP A 279 -20.26 4.60 19.49
CA ASP A 279 -19.90 5.97 19.90
C ASP A 279 -18.38 6.22 19.96
N TRP A 280 -17.59 5.24 19.54
CA TRP A 280 -16.12 5.28 19.58
C TRP A 280 -15.47 5.63 18.23
N CYS A 281 -16.26 5.82 17.16
CA CYS A 281 -15.78 6.43 15.91
C CYS A 281 -15.72 7.95 16.09
N LEU A 282 -14.54 8.55 15.99
CA LEU A 282 -14.30 9.96 16.28
C LEU A 282 -14.30 10.82 15.01
N SER A 283 -13.71 10.33 13.92
CA SER A 283 -13.71 10.98 12.61
C SER A 283 -13.72 9.90 11.52
N VAL A 284 -14.68 9.97 10.60
CA VAL A 284 -14.87 8.99 9.52
C VAL A 284 -15.28 9.72 8.23
N PHE A 285 -14.68 9.35 7.10
CA PHE A 285 -14.96 9.89 5.75
C PHE A 285 -14.77 11.41 5.55
N VAL A 286 -14.03 12.11 6.43
CA VAL A 286 -13.82 13.57 6.34
C VAL A 286 -12.36 14.00 6.45
N ASP A 287 -11.48 13.11 6.89
CA ASP A 287 -10.08 13.39 7.20
C ASP A 287 -9.19 12.38 6.43
N ASN A 288 -7.87 12.59 6.42
CA ASN A 288 -6.93 11.76 5.64
C ASN A 288 -6.92 10.30 6.11
N ALA A 289 -7.26 10.04 7.37
CA ALA A 289 -7.44 8.71 7.94
C ALA A 289 -8.67 8.61 8.84
N GLY A 290 -9.10 7.37 9.10
CA GLY A 290 -10.21 7.08 10.00
C GLY A 290 -9.75 7.04 11.45
N ILE A 291 -10.44 7.75 12.35
CA ILE A 291 -10.05 7.91 13.76
C ILE A 291 -11.05 7.19 14.68
N ILE A 292 -10.54 6.36 15.58
CA ILE A 292 -11.32 5.71 16.65
C ILE A 292 -10.74 6.03 18.02
N ALA A 293 -11.61 6.02 19.04
CA ALA A 293 -11.18 6.12 20.42
C ALA A 293 -10.41 4.87 20.84
N PHE A 294 -9.19 5.05 21.35
CA PHE A 294 -8.43 3.98 22.00
C PHE A 294 -8.79 3.90 23.48
N ASP A 295 -8.78 5.04 24.15
CA ASP A 295 -9.23 5.21 25.53
C ASP A 295 -9.87 6.60 25.76
N GLU A 296 -9.94 7.06 27.02
CA GLU A 296 -10.52 8.36 27.37
C GLU A 296 -9.62 9.55 26.97
N GLU A 297 -8.31 9.34 26.83
CA GLU A 297 -7.31 10.38 26.59
C GLU A 297 -6.66 10.28 25.20
N HIS A 298 -6.73 9.11 24.55
CA HIS A 298 -6.05 8.82 23.30
C HIS A 298 -6.99 8.30 22.21
N ALA A 299 -6.65 8.64 20.97
CA ALA A 299 -7.25 8.11 19.76
C ALA A 299 -6.18 7.41 18.91
N VAL A 300 -6.62 6.47 18.08
CA VAL A 300 -5.79 5.84 17.05
C VAL A 300 -6.44 6.03 15.69
N CYS A 301 -5.62 6.13 14.66
CA CYS A 301 -6.08 6.24 13.29
C CYS A 301 -5.39 5.22 12.40
N PHE A 302 -6.06 4.80 11.34
CA PHE A 302 -5.53 3.87 10.37
C PHE A 302 -5.92 4.34 8.97
N LYS A 303 -4.95 4.33 8.07
CA LYS A 303 -5.09 4.54 6.65
C LYS A 303 -4.41 3.41 5.89
N ALA A 304 -4.99 3.04 4.77
CA ALA A 304 -4.37 2.23 3.74
C ALA A 304 -4.56 2.93 2.40
N GLU A 305 -3.54 2.88 1.56
CA GLU A 305 -3.45 3.49 0.23
C GLU A 305 -2.96 2.45 -0.78
N THR A 306 -3.08 2.77 -2.06
CA THR A 306 -2.62 1.93 -3.17
C THR A 306 -1.66 2.69 -4.07
N HIS A 307 -0.62 2.01 -4.57
CA HIS A 307 0.37 2.63 -5.46
C HIS A 307 0.69 1.75 -6.69
N ASN A 308 -0.37 1.27 -7.34
CA ASN A 308 -0.34 0.20 -8.36
C ASN A 308 0.40 0.59 -9.64
N HIS A 309 -0.12 1.56 -10.40
CA HIS A 309 0.45 1.96 -11.70
C HIS A 309 1.91 2.42 -11.63
N PRO A 310 2.33 3.26 -10.66
CA PRO A 310 3.74 3.62 -10.56
C PRO A 310 4.61 2.42 -10.20
N SER A 311 4.10 1.48 -9.40
CA SER A 311 4.82 0.25 -9.07
C SER A 311 4.92 -0.75 -10.22
N ALA A 312 4.04 -0.65 -11.24
CA ALA A 312 4.15 -1.41 -12.48
C ALA A 312 5.37 -0.97 -13.32
N LEU A 313 5.70 0.33 -13.27
CA LEU A 313 6.77 0.95 -14.05
C LEU A 313 8.12 1.03 -13.29
N GLU A 314 8.06 1.40 -12.01
CA GLU A 314 9.21 1.56 -11.12
C GLU A 314 8.82 1.05 -9.72
N PRO A 315 8.98 -0.26 -9.48
CA PRO A 315 8.40 -0.91 -8.30
C PRO A 315 9.03 -0.47 -6.97
N TYR A 316 10.31 -0.09 -6.96
CA TYR A 316 10.98 0.34 -5.73
C TYR A 316 10.46 1.70 -5.26
N GLY A 317 10.54 2.69 -6.15
CA GLY A 317 10.07 4.06 -5.94
C GLY A 317 8.57 4.09 -5.72
N GLY A 318 7.79 3.38 -6.54
CA GLY A 318 6.34 3.29 -6.38
C GLY A 318 5.92 2.77 -5.01
N ALA A 319 6.53 1.70 -4.51
CA ALA A 319 6.21 1.18 -3.17
C ALA A 319 6.74 2.09 -2.05
N ALA A 320 7.94 2.67 -2.21
CA ALA A 320 8.55 3.58 -1.25
C ALA A 320 7.72 4.86 -1.06
N THR A 321 7.25 5.48 -2.15
CA THR A 321 6.36 6.63 -2.09
C THR A 321 4.95 6.25 -1.69
N GLY A 322 4.49 5.03 -1.99
CA GLY A 322 3.23 4.48 -1.48
C GLY A 322 3.18 4.46 0.04
N ILE A 323 4.19 3.86 0.70
CA ILE A 323 4.23 3.84 2.16
C ILE A 323 4.52 5.24 2.75
N GLY A 324 5.37 6.04 2.11
CA GLY A 324 5.63 7.43 2.54
C GLY A 324 4.38 8.30 2.49
N GLY A 325 3.61 8.23 1.40
CA GLY A 325 2.31 8.90 1.29
C GLY A 325 1.35 8.50 2.41
N CYS A 326 1.21 7.20 2.65
CA CYS A 326 0.35 6.70 3.72
C CYS A 326 0.81 7.15 5.12
N ILE A 327 2.13 7.26 5.36
CA ILE A 327 2.67 7.82 6.60
C ILE A 327 2.29 9.31 6.72
N ARG A 328 2.36 10.08 5.63
CA ARG A 328 1.94 11.48 5.62
C ARG A 328 0.45 11.67 5.84
N ASP A 329 -0.40 10.76 5.35
CA ASP A 329 -1.84 10.79 5.67
C ASP A 329 -2.06 10.73 7.20
N ILE A 330 -1.33 9.84 7.87
CA ILE A 330 -1.36 9.72 9.34
C ILE A 330 -0.81 10.98 10.03
N MET A 331 0.21 11.62 9.44
CA MET A 331 0.73 12.90 9.92
C MET A 331 -0.25 14.07 9.66
N GLY A 332 -1.07 13.98 8.62
CA GLY A 332 -2.09 14.97 8.26
C GLY A 332 -3.41 14.81 9.01
N THR A 333 -3.64 13.64 9.62
CA THR A 333 -4.90 13.34 10.31
C THR A 333 -5.08 14.18 11.58
N GLY A 334 -6.24 14.85 11.72
CA GLY A 334 -6.55 15.72 12.84
C GLY A 334 -5.55 16.89 12.96
N LEU A 335 -4.89 17.00 14.11
CA LEU A 335 -3.75 17.92 14.32
C LEU A 335 -2.41 17.17 14.34
N ALA A 336 -2.29 16.09 13.57
CA ALA A 336 -1.19 15.14 13.45
C ALA A 336 -1.21 13.98 14.44
N ALA A 337 -1.25 12.76 13.90
CA ALA A 337 -0.96 11.53 14.64
C ALA A 337 0.52 11.17 14.55
N LYS A 338 1.00 10.41 15.54
CA LYS A 338 2.33 9.79 15.48
C LYS A 338 2.20 8.41 14.83
N PRO A 339 2.85 8.15 13.68
CA PRO A 339 2.96 6.81 13.10
C PRO A 339 3.65 5.83 14.07
N ILE A 340 3.04 4.66 14.26
CA ILE A 340 3.50 3.63 15.21
C ILE A 340 3.60 2.22 14.62
N ALA A 341 2.95 1.96 13.48
CA ALA A 341 3.06 0.70 12.74
C ALA A 341 2.71 0.91 11.27
N ALA A 342 3.25 0.05 10.40
CA ALA A 342 2.95 -0.03 8.98
C ALA A 342 2.46 -1.43 8.60
N THR A 343 1.75 -1.53 7.48
CA THR A 343 1.29 -2.78 6.88
C THR A 343 1.52 -2.78 5.37
N ASP A 344 1.69 -3.96 4.77
CA ASP A 344 1.88 -4.10 3.32
C ASP A 344 1.17 -5.33 2.73
N VAL A 345 0.39 -5.14 1.67
CA VAL A 345 -0.20 -6.26 0.94
C VAL A 345 0.13 -6.11 -0.54
N PHE A 346 0.59 -7.19 -1.17
CA PHE A 346 0.98 -7.18 -2.58
C PHE A 346 0.19 -8.22 -3.37
N CYS A 347 -0.34 -7.85 -4.53
CA CYS A 347 -0.86 -8.81 -5.51
C CYS A 347 0.02 -8.78 -6.76
N VAL A 348 0.67 -9.89 -7.10
CA VAL A 348 1.65 -9.97 -8.20
C VAL A 348 1.41 -11.22 -9.05
N ALA A 349 1.98 -11.28 -10.25
CA ALA A 349 1.97 -12.52 -11.03
C ALA A 349 2.95 -13.57 -10.45
N PRO A 350 2.76 -14.87 -10.76
CA PRO A 350 3.65 -15.95 -10.34
C PRO A 350 5.14 -15.67 -10.65
N LEU A 351 6.03 -16.03 -9.73
CA LEU A 351 7.46 -15.74 -9.88
C LEU A 351 8.17 -16.63 -10.91
N ASP A 352 7.52 -17.69 -11.37
CA ASP A 352 7.96 -18.60 -12.42
C ASP A 352 7.35 -18.28 -13.80
N THR A 353 6.65 -17.14 -13.95
CA THR A 353 6.16 -16.64 -15.24
C THR A 353 7.31 -16.57 -16.26
N THR A 354 7.15 -17.26 -17.39
CA THR A 354 8.16 -17.29 -18.46
C THR A 354 7.88 -16.30 -19.59
N GLU A 355 6.62 -15.95 -19.81
CA GLU A 355 6.19 -15.00 -20.85
C GLU A 355 5.76 -13.70 -20.18
N VAL A 356 6.54 -12.64 -20.41
CA VAL A 356 6.27 -11.29 -19.92
C VAL A 356 5.92 -10.44 -21.15
N PRO A 357 4.71 -9.85 -21.23
CA PRO A 357 4.34 -8.97 -22.34
C PRO A 357 5.27 -7.76 -22.44
N ASP A 358 5.47 -7.25 -23.64
CA ASP A 358 6.25 -6.03 -23.86
C ASP A 358 5.64 -4.86 -23.06
N GLY A 359 6.49 -4.03 -22.44
CA GLY A 359 6.08 -2.97 -21.53
C GLY A 359 5.82 -3.41 -20.08
N CYS A 360 5.79 -4.71 -19.79
CA CYS A 360 5.65 -5.24 -18.42
C CYS A 360 7.01 -5.61 -17.80
N LEU A 361 7.12 -5.52 -16.48
CA LEU A 361 8.29 -6.00 -15.74
C LEU A 361 8.08 -7.44 -15.24
N HIS A 362 9.18 -8.20 -15.17
CA HIS A 362 9.13 -9.57 -14.65
C HIS A 362 8.63 -9.60 -13.19
N PRO A 363 7.73 -10.52 -12.78
CA PRO A 363 7.13 -10.50 -11.43
C PRO A 363 8.13 -10.60 -10.27
N ARG A 364 9.26 -11.32 -10.46
CA ARG A 364 10.38 -11.32 -9.50
C ARG A 364 10.98 -9.93 -9.27
N ARG A 365 11.13 -9.14 -10.34
CA ARG A 365 11.60 -7.75 -10.24
C ARG A 365 10.58 -6.91 -9.49
N ILE A 366 9.29 -7.01 -9.84
CA ILE A 366 8.21 -6.34 -9.12
C ILE A 366 8.28 -6.65 -7.63
N LEU A 367 8.12 -7.92 -7.23
CA LEU A 367 8.01 -8.31 -5.82
C LEU A 367 9.27 -7.94 -5.00
N SER A 368 10.47 -8.20 -5.54
CA SER A 368 11.71 -7.88 -4.83
C SER A 368 11.91 -6.38 -4.63
N GLN A 369 11.52 -5.55 -5.60
CA GLN A 369 11.67 -4.11 -5.54
C GLN A 369 10.57 -3.45 -4.70
N VAL A 370 9.31 -3.88 -4.76
CA VAL A 370 8.26 -3.34 -3.86
C VAL A 370 8.56 -3.63 -2.38
N VAL A 371 9.01 -4.86 -2.08
CA VAL A 371 9.47 -5.24 -0.72
C VAL A 371 10.65 -4.37 -0.30
N SER A 372 11.61 -4.14 -1.19
CA SER A 372 12.76 -3.27 -0.88
C SER A 372 12.35 -1.82 -0.65
N GLY A 373 11.40 -1.29 -1.43
CA GLY A 373 10.88 0.07 -1.28
C GLY A 373 10.18 0.29 0.07
N VAL A 374 9.25 -0.61 0.44
CA VAL A 374 8.58 -0.58 1.76
C VAL A 374 9.58 -0.72 2.89
N ARG A 375 10.50 -1.69 2.79
CA ARG A 375 11.57 -1.91 3.77
C ARG A 375 12.38 -0.64 4.00
N ASP A 376 12.93 -0.08 2.94
CA ASP A 376 13.92 0.98 3.04
C ASP A 376 13.27 2.27 3.55
N TYR A 377 12.05 2.58 3.12
CA TYR A 377 11.32 3.75 3.61
C TYR A 377 10.90 3.59 5.08
N GLY A 378 10.21 2.49 5.42
CA GLY A 378 9.72 2.22 6.78
C GLY A 378 10.85 2.14 7.83
N ASN A 379 11.94 1.43 7.50
CA ASN A 379 13.09 1.30 8.39
C ASN A 379 13.78 2.64 8.64
N ARG A 380 13.95 3.48 7.60
CA ARG A 380 14.56 4.83 7.74
C ARG A 380 13.66 5.80 8.49
N MET A 381 12.34 5.68 8.34
CA MET A 381 11.36 6.40 9.16
C MET A 381 11.34 5.93 10.62
N GLY A 382 11.80 4.71 10.90
CA GLY A 382 11.71 4.09 12.22
C GLY A 382 10.27 3.70 12.58
N ILE A 383 9.54 3.17 11.61
CA ILE A 383 8.18 2.65 11.76
C ILE A 383 8.22 1.15 11.42
N PRO A 384 7.79 0.26 12.33
CA PRO A 384 7.85 -1.17 12.07
C PRO A 384 6.74 -1.62 11.11
N THR A 385 7.06 -2.49 10.15
CA THR A 385 6.07 -3.11 9.24
C THR A 385 5.63 -4.44 9.82
N LEU A 386 4.44 -4.50 10.41
CA LEU A 386 4.07 -5.57 11.34
C LEU A 386 3.06 -6.59 10.79
N ASN A 387 2.34 -6.27 9.72
CA ASN A 387 1.29 -7.13 9.18
C ASN A 387 1.19 -6.95 7.66
N GLY A 388 0.91 -8.05 6.95
CA GLY A 388 0.91 -8.02 5.49
C GLY A 388 0.62 -9.36 4.85
N ALA A 389 0.49 -9.37 3.52
CA ALA A 389 0.20 -10.57 2.74
C ALA A 389 0.71 -10.45 1.29
N VAL A 390 0.80 -11.59 0.60
CA VAL A 390 1.07 -11.61 -0.85
C VAL A 390 0.10 -12.55 -1.54
N TRP A 391 -0.58 -12.07 -2.58
CA TRP A 391 -1.45 -12.87 -3.44
C TRP A 391 -0.86 -13.01 -4.84
N PHE A 392 -0.91 -14.20 -5.40
CA PHE A 392 -0.41 -14.52 -6.72
C PHE A 392 -1.54 -14.85 -7.69
N ASP A 393 -1.61 -14.11 -8.80
CA ASP A 393 -2.50 -14.38 -9.93
C ASP A 393 -1.85 -13.90 -11.23
N GLN A 394 -1.87 -14.72 -12.28
CA GLN A 394 -1.23 -14.40 -13.57
C GLN A 394 -1.76 -13.10 -14.19
N ARG A 395 -2.99 -12.71 -13.89
CA ARG A 395 -3.63 -11.47 -14.37
C ARG A 395 -2.99 -10.19 -13.82
N HIS A 396 -2.15 -10.27 -12.79
CA HIS A 396 -1.37 -9.14 -12.29
C HIS A 396 -0.09 -8.86 -13.09
N ILE A 397 0.18 -9.59 -14.18
CA ILE A 397 1.43 -9.44 -14.95
C ILE A 397 1.64 -8.02 -15.51
N GLY A 398 0.56 -7.35 -15.92
CA GLY A 398 0.62 -5.99 -16.44
C GLY A 398 0.36 -4.90 -15.41
N ASN A 399 -0.26 -5.24 -14.28
CA ASN A 399 -0.51 -4.29 -13.20
C ASN A 399 -0.54 -4.99 -11.83
N PRO A 400 0.53 -4.85 -11.01
CA PRO A 400 0.55 -5.36 -9.65
C PRO A 400 -0.28 -4.46 -8.72
N LEU A 401 -0.80 -5.05 -7.64
CA LEU A 401 -1.42 -4.27 -6.57
C LEU A 401 -0.44 -4.08 -5.43
N VAL A 402 -0.26 -2.84 -5.00
CA VAL A 402 0.66 -2.46 -3.93
C VAL A 402 -0.12 -1.66 -2.90
N PHE A 403 -0.58 -2.34 -1.86
CA PHE A 403 -1.27 -1.73 -0.74
C PHE A 403 -0.26 -1.38 0.36
N CYS A 404 -0.29 -0.13 0.83
CA CYS A 404 0.53 0.34 1.94
C CYS A 404 -0.39 0.93 3.01
N GLY A 405 -0.22 0.50 4.26
CA GLY A 405 -1.01 0.99 5.39
C GLY A 405 -0.14 1.54 6.51
N CYS A 406 -0.70 2.47 7.29
CA CYS A 406 -0.04 3.08 8.43
C CYS A 406 -1.03 3.36 9.56
N ILE A 407 -0.62 3.03 10.79
CA ILE A 407 -1.39 3.24 12.02
C ILE A 407 -0.73 4.36 12.82
N GLY A 408 -1.54 5.30 13.30
CA GLY A 408 -1.13 6.42 14.13
C GLY A 408 -1.78 6.45 15.51
N VAL A 409 -1.16 7.16 16.45
CA VAL A 409 -1.72 7.49 17.77
C VAL A 409 -1.65 8.99 18.04
N MET A 410 -2.71 9.55 18.61
CA MET A 410 -2.81 10.98 18.96
C MET A 410 -3.56 11.20 20.27
N PRO A 411 -3.40 12.36 20.92
CA PRO A 411 -4.31 12.80 21.97
C PRO A 411 -5.74 12.93 21.43
N ARG A 412 -6.73 12.56 22.25
CA ARG A 412 -8.15 12.53 21.83
C ARG A 412 -8.74 13.91 21.55
N ASP A 413 -8.16 14.98 22.10
CA ASP A 413 -8.56 16.37 21.83
C ASP A 413 -7.92 16.96 20.57
N MET A 414 -7.10 16.19 19.86
CA MET A 414 -6.39 16.59 18.64
C MET A 414 -6.95 15.93 17.37
N THR A 415 -8.17 15.40 17.42
CA THR A 415 -8.80 14.66 16.31
C THR A 415 -9.45 15.57 15.25
N HIS A 416 -9.42 16.89 15.45
CA HIS A 416 -10.04 17.85 14.53
C HIS A 416 -9.19 19.12 14.44
N GLY A 417 -9.09 19.69 13.24
CA GLY A 417 -8.45 20.96 12.96
C GLY A 417 -9.05 21.60 11.71
N ASP A 418 -9.26 22.91 11.73
CA ASP A 418 -9.81 23.66 10.60
C ASP A 418 -8.99 24.94 10.37
N PRO A 419 -8.68 25.30 9.12
CA PRO A 419 -8.06 26.58 8.81
C PRO A 419 -9.02 27.73 9.13
N ALA A 420 -8.48 28.91 9.41
CA ALA A 420 -9.27 30.12 9.54
C ALA A 420 -8.75 31.26 8.64
N THR A 421 -9.63 32.22 8.35
CA THR A 421 -9.26 33.44 7.65
C THR A 421 -8.10 34.16 8.35
N GLY A 422 -7.05 34.46 7.59
CA GLY A 422 -5.84 35.13 8.06
C GLY A 422 -4.72 34.18 8.50
N ASP A 423 -4.97 32.87 8.59
CA ASP A 423 -3.91 31.89 8.80
C ASP A 423 -2.99 31.86 7.58
N ARG A 424 -1.68 31.75 7.84
CA ARG A 424 -0.65 31.63 6.81
C ARG A 424 -0.63 30.21 6.26
N ILE A 425 -0.39 30.10 4.96
CA ILE A 425 -0.24 28.83 4.25
C ILE A 425 1.23 28.44 4.33
N ILE A 426 1.59 27.54 5.25
CA ILE A 426 2.97 27.11 5.44
C ILE A 426 3.18 25.75 4.80
N ALA A 427 4.10 25.66 3.83
CA ALA A 427 4.59 24.37 3.35
C ALA A 427 5.88 24.02 4.09
N MET A 428 6.01 22.74 4.46
CA MET A 428 7.12 22.21 5.24
C MET A 428 7.65 20.92 4.60
N GLY A 429 8.98 20.77 4.53
CA GLY A 429 9.65 19.53 4.14
C GLY A 429 10.37 19.58 2.79
N GLY A 430 10.05 18.65 1.90
CA GLY A 430 10.73 18.46 0.61
C GLY A 430 10.62 19.65 -0.35
N ARG A 431 11.59 19.79 -1.26
CA ARG A 431 11.60 20.83 -2.31
C ARG A 431 10.79 20.42 -3.54
N THR A 432 10.18 21.40 -4.18
CA THR A 432 9.37 21.24 -5.40
C THR A 432 10.24 20.97 -6.64
N GLY A 433 9.90 19.94 -7.40
CA GLY A 433 10.54 19.57 -8.67
C GLY A 433 9.52 19.11 -9.71
N ARG A 434 9.96 18.67 -10.90
CA ARG A 434 9.10 17.98 -11.89
C ARG A 434 8.81 16.53 -11.50
N ASP A 435 8.53 16.31 -10.23
CA ASP A 435 8.23 15.00 -9.68
C ASP A 435 6.72 14.78 -9.75
N GLY A 436 6.27 13.70 -10.39
CA GLY A 436 4.84 13.33 -10.41
C GLY A 436 3.91 14.34 -11.08
N ILE A 437 4.42 15.18 -11.99
CA ILE A 437 3.53 16.04 -12.77
C ILE A 437 2.57 15.15 -13.54
N HIS A 438 1.26 15.40 -13.39
CA HIS A 438 0.18 14.55 -13.92
C HIS A 438 0.09 13.15 -13.29
N GLY A 439 0.66 12.92 -12.10
CA GLY A 439 0.58 11.63 -11.40
C GLY A 439 -0.86 11.22 -11.05
N ALA A 440 -1.65 12.14 -10.48
CA ALA A 440 -3.06 11.89 -10.17
C ALA A 440 -3.90 11.55 -11.42
N THR A 441 -3.68 12.27 -12.52
CA THR A 441 -4.40 12.01 -13.77
C THR A 441 -3.91 10.74 -14.47
N PHE A 442 -2.60 10.43 -14.41
CA PHE A 442 -2.01 9.17 -14.89
C PHE A 442 -2.54 7.95 -14.14
N SER A 443 -2.68 8.02 -12.81
CA SER A 443 -3.27 6.92 -12.01
C SER A 443 -4.73 6.62 -12.37
N SER A 444 -5.40 7.57 -13.03
CA SER A 444 -6.76 7.41 -13.55
C SER A 444 -6.79 6.83 -14.97
N ALA A 445 -5.64 6.63 -15.62
CA ALA A 445 -5.52 6.12 -16.98
C ALA A 445 -5.30 4.59 -17.04
N GLU A 446 -5.51 4.03 -18.22
CA GLU A 446 -5.18 2.64 -18.54
C GLU A 446 -3.70 2.51 -18.91
N LEU A 447 -3.01 1.48 -18.40
CA LEU A 447 -1.61 1.22 -18.76
C LEU A 447 -1.51 0.61 -20.17
N THR A 448 -0.53 1.08 -20.94
CA THR A 448 -0.15 0.48 -22.24
C THR A 448 1.37 0.40 -22.35
N ASP A 449 1.83 -0.30 -23.39
CA ASP A 449 3.24 -0.46 -23.77
C ASP A 449 4.00 0.87 -23.94
N SER A 450 3.36 1.95 -24.41
CA SER A 450 4.00 3.26 -24.61
C SER A 450 4.07 4.16 -23.37
N HIS A 451 3.34 3.83 -22.29
CA HIS A 451 3.22 4.73 -21.13
C HIS A 451 4.53 4.91 -20.36
N ALA A 452 5.44 3.94 -20.41
CA ALA A 452 6.77 4.08 -19.81
C ALA A 452 7.52 5.29 -20.40
N ASP A 453 7.48 5.47 -21.72
CA ASP A 453 8.16 6.58 -22.40
C ASP A 453 7.43 7.91 -22.18
N GLU A 454 6.10 7.90 -22.19
CA GLU A 454 5.26 9.10 -22.07
C GLU A 454 5.24 9.68 -20.64
N PHE A 455 5.30 8.83 -19.61
CA PHE A 455 5.09 9.22 -18.20
C PHE A 455 6.28 8.94 -17.28
N SER A 456 7.50 8.87 -17.82
CA SER A 456 8.73 8.72 -17.03
C SER A 456 8.89 9.73 -15.88
N HIS A 457 8.31 10.93 -16.02
CA HIS A 457 8.30 11.99 -15.00
C HIS A 457 7.27 11.78 -13.86
N ALA A 458 6.34 10.83 -14.02
CA ALA A 458 5.36 10.47 -13.00
C ALA A 458 5.97 9.60 -11.87
N VAL A 459 7.14 9.00 -12.13
CA VAL A 459 7.82 8.09 -11.21
C VAL A 459 8.73 8.85 -10.25
N GLN A 460 8.66 8.52 -8.97
CA GLN A 460 9.32 9.27 -7.89
C GLN A 460 10.17 8.37 -6.99
N ILE A 461 11.25 8.94 -6.45
CA ILE A 461 12.01 8.33 -5.34
C ILE A 461 11.87 9.24 -4.13
N GLY A 462 11.26 8.72 -3.07
CA GLY A 462 11.09 9.44 -1.82
C GLY A 462 12.35 9.44 -0.94
N ASN A 463 12.40 10.40 -0.02
CA ASN A 463 13.45 10.61 0.98
C ASN A 463 12.90 10.52 2.42
N ALA A 464 12.80 9.29 2.93
CA ALA A 464 12.34 9.00 4.29
C ALA A 464 13.05 9.80 5.40
N ILE A 465 14.31 10.19 5.22
CA ILE A 465 15.03 10.96 6.26
C ILE A 465 14.45 12.38 6.37
N THR A 466 14.12 13.00 5.24
CA THR A 466 13.45 14.31 5.21
C THR A 466 12.08 14.21 5.88
N GLU A 467 11.27 13.21 5.53
CA GLU A 467 9.95 13.01 6.14
C GLU A 467 10.05 12.79 7.65
N LYS A 468 11.07 12.05 8.11
CA LYS A 468 11.31 11.82 9.53
C LYS A 468 11.56 13.12 10.29
N LYS A 469 12.37 14.03 9.72
CA LYS A 469 12.63 15.36 10.30
C LYS A 469 11.34 16.18 10.37
N VAL A 470 10.54 16.15 9.31
CA VAL A 470 9.24 16.84 9.23
C VAL A 470 8.27 16.32 10.30
N LEU A 471 8.16 14.99 10.46
CA LEU A 471 7.36 14.35 11.50
C LEU A 471 7.75 14.85 12.90
N ASP A 472 9.04 14.86 13.23
CA ASP A 472 9.50 15.28 14.56
C ASP A 472 9.22 16.77 14.82
N ALA A 473 9.40 17.63 13.82
CA ALA A 473 9.06 19.06 13.91
C ALA A 473 7.54 19.29 14.11
N ILE A 474 6.70 18.58 13.36
CA ILE A 474 5.23 18.69 13.46
C ILE A 474 4.75 18.25 14.85
N LEU A 475 5.23 17.11 15.35
CA LEU A 475 4.85 16.61 16.67
C LEU A 475 5.29 17.59 17.78
N GLU A 476 6.48 18.19 17.68
CA GLU A 476 6.92 19.22 18.63
C GLU A 476 6.07 20.50 18.53
N ALA A 477 5.65 20.89 17.33
CA ALA A 477 4.77 22.03 17.11
C ALA A 477 3.34 21.79 17.64
N ARG A 478 2.82 20.56 17.54
CA ARG A 478 1.54 20.13 18.12
C ARG A 478 1.59 20.15 19.65
N ASP A 479 2.66 19.62 20.24
CA ASP A 479 2.78 19.36 21.68
C ASP A 479 3.31 20.57 22.49
N GLN A 480 3.30 21.77 21.91
CA GLN A 480 3.71 22.98 22.63
C GLN A 480 2.83 23.22 23.87
N ALA A 481 3.44 23.72 24.95
CA ALA A 481 2.75 23.91 26.23
C ALA A 481 1.58 24.92 26.17
N GLY A 482 1.57 25.80 25.16
CA GLY A 482 0.48 26.75 24.88
C GLY A 482 -0.65 26.20 24.01
N GLY A 483 -0.57 24.92 23.60
CA GLY A 483 -1.38 24.31 22.56
C GLY A 483 -0.67 24.30 21.20
N PRO A 484 -1.25 23.61 20.20
CA PRO A 484 -0.68 23.49 18.86
C PRO A 484 -0.37 24.84 18.21
N LEU A 485 0.75 24.93 17.48
CA LEU A 485 1.14 26.14 16.77
C LEU A 485 0.36 26.39 15.47
N TYR A 486 -0.37 25.39 14.97
CA TYR A 486 -1.19 25.43 13.76
C TYR A 486 -2.62 24.99 14.06
N ARG A 487 -3.56 25.36 13.19
CA ARG A 487 -4.99 25.02 13.35
C ARG A 487 -5.47 23.88 12.47
N ALA A 488 -4.76 23.62 11.38
CA ALA A 488 -5.01 22.51 10.47
C ALA A 488 -3.71 22.12 9.78
N ILE A 489 -3.65 20.87 9.35
CA ILE A 489 -2.54 20.28 8.61
C ILE A 489 -3.12 19.29 7.60
N THR A 490 -2.46 19.13 6.45
CA THR A 490 -2.73 18.04 5.51
C THR A 490 -1.43 17.62 4.81
N ASP A 491 -1.42 16.43 4.22
CA ASP A 491 -0.35 15.99 3.35
C ASP A 491 -0.36 16.75 2.01
N CYS A 492 0.77 16.74 1.30
CA CYS A 492 0.88 17.30 -0.05
C CYS A 492 1.26 16.16 -1.01
N GLY A 493 0.27 15.34 -1.35
CA GLY A 493 0.38 14.20 -2.27
C GLY A 493 -0.08 14.52 -3.70
N ALA A 494 -1.09 13.78 -4.16
CA ALA A 494 -1.63 13.87 -5.52
C ALA A 494 -2.16 15.28 -5.84
N GLY A 495 -1.80 15.82 -7.00
CA GLY A 495 -2.11 17.22 -7.36
C GLY A 495 -1.31 18.29 -6.60
N GLY A 496 -0.43 17.91 -5.65
CA GLY A 496 0.49 18.83 -4.99
C GLY A 496 -0.19 19.94 -4.19
N PHE A 497 0.35 21.16 -4.31
CA PHE A 497 -0.22 22.32 -3.61
C PHE A 497 -1.64 22.64 -4.09
N SER A 498 -2.00 22.24 -5.33
CA SER A 498 -3.33 22.48 -5.87
C SER A 498 -4.44 21.78 -5.09
N SER A 499 -4.24 20.51 -4.72
CA SER A 499 -5.17 19.76 -3.87
C SER A 499 -5.06 20.23 -2.43
N ALA A 500 -3.85 20.22 -1.83
CA ALA A 500 -3.67 20.52 -0.41
C ALA A 500 -4.22 21.91 -0.01
N VAL A 501 -3.88 22.96 -0.77
CA VAL A 501 -4.39 24.32 -0.48
C VAL A 501 -5.82 24.50 -0.97
N GLY A 502 -6.21 23.83 -2.06
CA GLY A 502 -7.57 23.90 -2.61
C GLY A 502 -8.62 23.29 -1.68
N GLU A 503 -8.30 22.17 -1.03
CA GLU A 503 -9.16 21.48 -0.05
C GLU A 503 -9.21 22.22 1.27
N MET A 504 -8.07 22.58 1.86
CA MET A 504 -8.04 23.41 3.08
C MET A 504 -8.75 24.77 2.86
N GLY A 505 -8.67 25.30 1.64
CA GLY A 505 -9.27 26.58 1.27
C GLY A 505 -10.74 26.50 0.86
N GLU A 506 -11.38 25.32 0.80
CA GLU A 506 -12.72 25.14 0.20
C GLU A 506 -13.74 26.18 0.70
N ALA A 507 -13.84 26.34 2.02
CA ALA A 507 -14.80 27.24 2.65
C ALA A 507 -14.36 28.71 2.68
N LEU A 508 -13.08 29.00 2.48
CA LEU A 508 -12.46 30.30 2.77
C LEU A 508 -11.95 31.04 1.53
N GLY A 509 -11.50 30.32 0.50
CA GLY A 509 -10.60 30.84 -0.52
C GLY A 509 -9.14 30.89 -0.03
N ALA A 510 -8.21 31.15 -0.95
CA ALA A 510 -6.78 31.27 -0.65
C ALA A 510 -6.10 32.25 -1.61
N GLU A 511 -5.10 32.98 -1.13
CA GLU A 511 -4.16 33.74 -1.96
C GLU A 511 -2.76 33.13 -1.82
N VAL A 512 -2.20 32.66 -2.93
CA VAL A 512 -0.93 31.92 -2.98
C VAL A 512 0.09 32.66 -3.83
N ASP A 513 1.32 32.75 -3.35
CA ASP A 513 2.50 33.23 -4.07
C ASP A 513 3.48 32.07 -4.31
N LEU A 514 3.56 31.63 -5.57
CA LEU A 514 4.34 30.47 -5.98
C LEU A 514 5.85 30.77 -6.00
N GLU A 515 6.27 32.04 -5.96
CA GLU A 515 7.69 32.42 -5.92
C GLU A 515 8.34 32.00 -4.59
N ALA A 516 7.54 31.83 -3.54
CA ALA A 516 8.00 31.41 -2.22
C ALA A 516 8.32 29.90 -2.11
N ALA A 517 7.89 29.08 -3.07
CA ALA A 517 8.10 27.64 -3.02
C ALA A 517 9.58 27.27 -3.23
N PRO A 518 10.23 26.51 -2.31
CA PRO A 518 11.58 26.01 -2.51
C PRO A 518 11.66 25.05 -3.68
N LEU A 519 12.58 25.28 -4.63
CA LEU A 519 12.71 24.47 -5.84
C LEU A 519 13.96 23.57 -5.78
N LYS A 520 13.88 22.35 -6.32
CA LYS A 520 15.04 21.45 -6.51
C LYS A 520 16.02 22.01 -7.54
N TYR A 521 15.50 22.64 -8.59
CA TYR A 521 16.27 23.26 -9.67
C TYR A 521 15.49 24.41 -10.32
N GLU A 522 16.22 25.36 -10.91
CA GLU A 522 15.61 26.47 -11.65
C GLU A 522 14.92 26.01 -12.94
N GLY A 523 13.93 26.79 -13.39
CA GLY A 523 13.29 26.61 -14.70
C GLY A 523 11.96 25.86 -14.69
N LEU A 524 11.31 25.72 -13.53
CA LEU A 524 9.92 25.28 -13.41
C LEU A 524 8.95 26.42 -13.78
N THR A 525 7.85 26.08 -14.45
CA THR A 525 6.75 27.04 -14.69
C THR A 525 5.87 27.18 -13.43
N ALA A 526 5.04 28.22 -13.38
CA ALA A 526 4.06 28.38 -12.30
C ALA A 526 3.13 27.17 -12.17
N SER A 527 2.66 26.62 -13.31
CA SER A 527 1.84 25.40 -13.35
C SER A 527 2.60 24.21 -12.75
N GLU A 528 3.86 24.00 -13.17
CA GLU A 528 4.71 22.89 -12.67
C GLU A 528 4.96 23.00 -11.16
N ILE A 529 5.18 24.20 -10.61
CA ILE A 529 5.36 24.41 -9.17
C ILE A 529 4.07 24.05 -8.40
N TRP A 530 2.93 24.45 -8.95
CA TRP A 530 1.62 24.31 -8.30
C TRP A 530 1.14 22.86 -8.22
N ILE A 531 1.29 22.10 -9.31
CA ILE A 531 0.81 20.72 -9.41
C ILE A 531 1.88 19.66 -9.16
N SER A 532 3.11 20.06 -8.85
CA SER A 532 4.18 19.14 -8.50
C SER A 532 3.76 18.23 -7.34
N GLU A 533 3.95 16.93 -7.50
CA GLU A 533 3.68 15.90 -6.48
C GLU A 533 4.97 15.48 -5.76
N ALA A 534 5.98 16.36 -5.71
CA ALA A 534 7.21 16.14 -4.96
C ALA A 534 6.91 15.66 -3.53
N GLN A 535 7.71 14.70 -3.07
CA GLN A 535 7.44 13.96 -1.84
C GLN A 535 7.88 14.71 -0.57
N GLU A 536 7.52 14.15 0.59
CA GLU A 536 7.89 14.64 1.93
C GLU A 536 7.44 16.07 2.25
N ARG A 537 6.30 16.50 1.71
CA ARG A 537 5.73 17.83 1.95
C ARG A 537 4.42 17.76 2.75
N MET A 538 4.27 18.68 3.69
CA MET A 538 3.04 18.92 4.46
C MET A 538 2.63 20.39 4.31
N VAL A 539 1.32 20.67 4.34
CA VAL A 539 0.76 22.03 4.32
C VAL A 539 0.03 22.30 5.64
N LEU A 540 0.35 23.42 6.28
CA LEU A 540 -0.18 23.83 7.58
C LEU A 540 -0.90 25.18 7.47
N ALA A 541 -2.01 25.33 8.19
CA ALA A 541 -2.67 26.60 8.44
C ALA A 541 -2.18 27.17 9.78
N VAL A 542 -1.30 28.17 9.72
CA VAL A 542 -0.56 28.68 10.90
C VAL A 542 -1.00 30.11 11.23
N PRO A 543 -1.51 30.39 12.45
CA PRO A 543 -1.74 31.75 12.91
C PRO A 543 -0.47 32.60 12.76
N ALA A 544 -0.59 33.82 12.24
CA ALA A 544 0.55 34.66 11.91
C ALA A 544 1.48 34.94 13.10
N GLU A 545 0.94 34.99 14.32
CA GLU A 545 1.69 35.14 15.57
C GLU A 545 2.58 33.94 15.94
N ASN A 546 2.32 32.76 15.37
CA ASN A 546 3.03 31.52 15.70
C ASN A 546 4.19 31.20 14.72
N ILE A 547 4.34 31.97 13.63
CA ILE A 547 5.30 31.69 12.56
C ILE A 547 6.76 31.66 13.07
N GLU A 548 7.14 32.62 13.93
CA GLU A 548 8.50 32.68 14.48
C GLU A 548 8.80 31.48 15.39
N ALA A 549 7.81 31.04 16.16
CA ALA A 549 7.93 29.86 17.02
C ALA A 549 8.06 28.58 16.16
N LEU A 550 7.25 28.46 15.10
CA LEU A 550 7.35 27.35 14.16
C LEU A 550 8.70 27.31 13.45
N GLN A 551 9.19 28.45 12.95
CA GLN A 551 10.52 28.55 12.32
C GLN A 551 11.63 28.08 13.27
N THR A 552 11.54 28.45 14.55
CA THR A 552 12.53 28.01 15.55
C THR A 552 12.58 26.49 15.70
N ILE A 553 11.41 25.82 15.64
CA ILE A 553 11.32 24.35 15.66
C ILE A 553 11.90 23.77 14.37
N CYS A 554 11.50 24.30 13.21
CA CYS A 554 12.01 23.87 11.90
C CYS A 554 13.54 23.96 11.82
N ASP A 555 14.13 25.07 12.27
CA ASP A 555 15.58 25.26 12.31
C ASP A 555 16.28 24.23 13.21
N ALA A 556 15.67 23.87 14.35
CA ALA A 556 16.21 22.89 15.29
C ALA A 556 16.18 21.45 14.73
N HIS A 557 15.19 21.12 13.90
CA HIS A 557 15.05 19.82 13.24
C HIS A 557 15.65 19.78 11.83
N GLU A 558 16.26 20.87 11.36
CA GLU A 558 16.78 21.03 10.00
C GLU A 558 15.72 20.78 8.93
N VAL A 559 14.52 21.33 9.14
CA VAL A 559 13.39 21.25 8.21
C VAL A 559 13.21 22.59 7.50
N GLU A 560 13.12 22.56 6.18
CA GLU A 560 12.81 23.76 5.39
C GLU A 560 11.30 24.05 5.46
N MET A 561 10.94 25.32 5.70
CA MET A 561 9.56 25.78 5.63
C MET A 561 9.47 27.05 4.78
N CYS A 562 8.35 27.25 4.11
CA CYS A 562 8.05 28.48 3.38
C CYS A 562 6.63 28.97 3.63
N ASP A 563 6.45 30.28 3.53
CA ASP A 563 5.15 30.94 3.63
C ASP A 563 4.62 31.23 2.22
N LEU A 564 3.67 30.41 1.77
CA LEU A 564 3.08 30.46 0.45
C LEU A 564 1.98 31.52 0.33
N GLY A 565 1.46 32.08 1.43
CA GLY A 565 0.34 33.00 1.35
C GLY A 565 -0.63 32.95 2.52
N VAL A 566 -1.91 33.17 2.25
CA VAL A 566 -2.94 33.33 3.30
C VAL A 566 -4.27 32.68 2.92
N PHE A 567 -4.90 32.04 3.89
CA PHE A 567 -6.27 31.55 3.77
C PHE A 567 -7.29 32.68 3.97
N GLY A 568 -8.33 32.67 3.15
CA GLY A 568 -9.45 33.61 3.24
C GLY A 568 -9.33 34.82 2.33
N ASN A 569 -10.35 35.06 1.50
CA ASN A 569 -10.58 36.31 0.78
C ASN A 569 -12.10 36.60 0.63
N GLU A 570 -12.46 37.81 0.18
CA GLU A 570 -13.88 38.25 0.14
C GLU A 570 -14.74 37.42 -0.83
N ASP A 571 -14.15 36.92 -1.91
CA ASP A 571 -14.86 36.25 -3.02
C ASP A 571 -14.90 34.72 -2.88
N ARG A 572 -14.19 34.14 -1.90
CA ARG A 572 -13.95 32.68 -1.76
C ARG A 572 -13.31 32.10 -3.04
N ASP A 573 -12.34 32.82 -3.57
CA ASP A 573 -11.55 32.43 -4.74
C ASP A 573 -10.23 31.76 -4.32
N LEU A 574 -9.70 30.89 -5.16
CA LEU A 574 -8.29 30.50 -5.19
C LEU A 574 -7.56 31.46 -6.14
N VAL A 575 -6.67 32.30 -5.61
CA VAL A 575 -5.89 33.29 -6.38
C VAL A 575 -4.41 32.90 -6.35
N LEU A 576 -3.83 32.67 -7.52
CA LEU A 576 -2.45 32.25 -7.69
C LEU A 576 -1.62 33.40 -8.27
N ARG A 577 -0.48 33.70 -7.65
CA ARG A 577 0.48 34.71 -8.09
C ARG A 577 1.86 34.09 -8.28
N TYR A 578 2.62 34.67 -9.20
CA TYR A 578 4.03 34.35 -9.42
C TYR A 578 4.72 35.59 -9.98
N HIS A 579 5.88 35.97 -9.43
CA HIS A 579 6.59 37.23 -9.74
C HIS A 579 5.69 38.47 -9.67
N GLY A 580 4.79 38.51 -8.68
CA GLY A 580 3.81 39.58 -8.48
C GLY A 580 2.67 39.65 -9.51
N THR A 581 2.63 38.75 -10.49
CA THR A 581 1.58 38.66 -11.51
C THR A 581 0.53 37.63 -11.10
N GLU A 582 -0.76 37.96 -11.19
CA GLU A 582 -1.82 36.96 -11.03
C GLU A 582 -1.76 35.99 -12.21
N VAL A 583 -1.43 34.71 -11.95
CA VAL A 583 -1.28 33.64 -12.94
C VAL A 583 -2.49 32.71 -12.99
N GLY A 584 -3.35 32.68 -11.96
CA GLY A 584 -4.63 31.94 -11.98
C GLY A 584 -5.65 32.49 -10.99
N ARG A 585 -6.94 32.36 -11.32
CA ARG A 585 -8.05 32.66 -10.41
C ARG A 585 -9.24 31.72 -10.68
N LEU A 586 -9.57 30.91 -9.67
CA LEU A 586 -10.69 29.97 -9.70
C LEU A 586 -11.63 30.21 -8.53
N SER A 587 -12.93 30.11 -8.75
CA SER A 587 -13.87 30.08 -7.63
C SER A 587 -13.82 28.72 -6.94
N MET A 588 -13.78 28.68 -5.60
CA MET A 588 -13.85 27.41 -4.87
C MET A 588 -15.16 26.66 -5.12
N GLU A 589 -16.25 27.37 -5.45
CA GLU A 589 -17.54 26.74 -5.81
C GLU A 589 -17.43 25.96 -7.11
N LEU A 590 -16.78 26.51 -8.14
CA LEU A 590 -16.50 25.75 -9.36
C LEU A 590 -15.61 24.55 -9.04
N LEU A 591 -14.56 24.77 -8.27
CA LEU A 591 -13.55 23.76 -7.99
C LEU A 591 -14.15 22.51 -7.33
N HIS A 592 -15.04 22.68 -6.34
CA HIS A 592 -15.58 21.58 -5.53
C HIS A 592 -17.00 21.16 -5.90
N GLU A 593 -17.84 22.08 -6.40
CA GLU A 593 -19.25 21.80 -6.73
C GLU A 593 -19.53 21.76 -8.25
N GLY A 594 -18.52 22.04 -9.09
CA GLY A 594 -18.68 22.14 -10.55
C GLY A 594 -18.62 20.82 -11.31
N VAL A 595 -18.18 19.72 -10.68
CA VAL A 595 -18.04 18.41 -11.32
C VAL A 595 -19.42 17.84 -11.72
N PRO A 596 -19.63 17.43 -12.99
CA PRO A 596 -20.93 16.90 -13.42
C PRO A 596 -21.21 15.54 -12.79
N GLN A 597 -22.46 15.33 -12.36
CA GLN A 597 -22.93 14.05 -11.83
C GLN A 597 -23.57 13.20 -12.94
N ILE A 598 -22.98 12.03 -13.20
CA ILE A 598 -23.41 11.11 -14.25
C ILE A 598 -24.10 9.91 -13.59
N THR A 599 -25.17 9.39 -14.20
CA THR A 599 -25.75 8.10 -13.79
C THR A 599 -25.09 6.99 -14.60
N ARG A 600 -24.43 6.05 -13.91
CA ARG A 600 -23.78 4.88 -14.52
C ARG A 600 -24.75 3.72 -14.66
N GLU A 601 -24.57 2.94 -15.71
CA GLU A 601 -25.30 1.69 -15.94
C GLU A 601 -24.50 0.53 -15.34
N ALA A 602 -25.18 -0.39 -14.66
CA ALA A 602 -24.56 -1.56 -14.05
C ALA A 602 -25.44 -2.80 -14.22
N ALA A 603 -24.84 -3.95 -14.50
CA ALA A 603 -25.54 -5.22 -14.62
C ALA A 603 -24.70 -6.35 -14.06
N TRP A 604 -25.32 -7.28 -13.33
CA TRP A 604 -24.65 -8.49 -12.87
C TRP A 604 -25.62 -9.68 -12.89
N GLN A 605 -25.08 -10.85 -13.24
CA GLN A 605 -25.78 -12.11 -13.24
C GLN A 605 -24.98 -13.13 -12.43
N GLU A 606 -25.68 -14.06 -11.78
CA GLU A 606 -25.02 -15.12 -11.02
C GLU A 606 -24.10 -15.95 -11.95
N PRO A 607 -22.87 -16.26 -11.50
CA PRO A 607 -21.94 -17.05 -12.29
C PRO A 607 -22.49 -18.46 -12.51
N VAL A 608 -22.13 -19.04 -13.66
CA VAL A 608 -22.48 -20.43 -13.97
C VAL A 608 -21.53 -21.35 -13.22
N ILE A 609 -22.08 -22.11 -12.27
CA ILE A 609 -21.29 -23.08 -11.49
C ILE A 609 -20.76 -24.17 -12.44
N GLU A 610 -19.43 -24.36 -12.43
CA GLU A 610 -18.79 -25.43 -13.19
C GLU A 610 -19.20 -26.83 -12.70
N GLU A 611 -19.18 -27.82 -13.60
CA GLU A 611 -19.41 -29.21 -13.19
C GLU A 611 -18.25 -29.74 -12.33
N ALA A 612 -18.57 -30.54 -11.32
CA ALA A 612 -17.57 -31.21 -10.50
C ALA A 612 -16.66 -32.09 -11.36
N GLY A 613 -15.37 -32.11 -11.02
CA GLY A 613 -14.40 -32.98 -11.65
C GLY A 613 -14.53 -34.45 -11.21
N GLN A 614 -13.52 -35.27 -11.53
CA GLN A 614 -13.50 -36.71 -11.26
C GLN A 614 -12.24 -37.18 -10.52
N ASP A 615 -11.27 -36.28 -10.31
CA ASP A 615 -9.98 -36.60 -9.71
C ASP A 615 -10.09 -36.63 -8.18
N SER A 616 -9.21 -37.43 -7.58
CA SER A 616 -9.07 -37.58 -6.13
C SER A 616 -7.60 -37.91 -5.82
N PRO A 617 -6.70 -36.91 -5.88
CA PRO A 617 -5.26 -37.12 -5.66
C PRO A 617 -4.98 -37.51 -4.19
N PRO A 618 -3.92 -38.29 -3.91
CA PRO A 618 -3.55 -38.63 -2.53
C PRO A 618 -3.51 -37.41 -1.59
N ILE A 619 -4.02 -37.56 -0.36
CA ILE A 619 -4.14 -36.46 0.61
C ILE A 619 -2.79 -35.83 0.96
N ASP A 620 -1.72 -36.62 1.00
CA ASP A 620 -0.35 -36.15 1.23
C ASP A 620 0.18 -35.32 0.06
N GLU A 621 -0.10 -35.73 -1.17
CA GLU A 621 0.26 -34.96 -2.36
C GLU A 621 -0.50 -33.62 -2.41
N MET A 622 -1.80 -33.63 -2.10
CA MET A 622 -2.60 -32.41 -2.01
C MET A 622 -2.09 -31.46 -0.91
N LEU A 623 -1.85 -31.97 0.30
CA LEU A 623 -1.33 -31.16 1.42
C LEU A 623 0.03 -30.52 1.07
N LYS A 624 0.97 -31.29 0.51
CA LYS A 624 2.27 -30.75 0.10
C LYS A 624 2.14 -29.72 -1.01
N SER A 625 1.25 -29.95 -1.97
CA SER A 625 0.95 -28.99 -3.05
C SER A 625 0.43 -27.68 -2.47
N LEU A 626 -0.56 -27.73 -1.58
CA LEU A 626 -1.13 -26.56 -0.91
C LEU A 626 -0.08 -25.82 -0.07
N LEU A 627 0.69 -26.52 0.78
CA LEU A 627 1.73 -25.89 1.58
C LEU A 627 2.83 -25.22 0.73
N SER A 628 3.10 -25.75 -0.47
CA SER A 628 4.03 -25.14 -1.42
C SER A 628 3.41 -24.07 -2.31
N HIS A 629 2.08 -23.90 -2.28
CA HIS A 629 1.38 -22.97 -3.15
C HIS A 629 1.81 -21.54 -2.82
N PRO A 630 2.08 -20.67 -3.81
CA PRO A 630 2.56 -19.31 -3.57
C PRO A 630 1.65 -18.48 -2.65
N ASN A 631 0.33 -18.73 -2.66
CA ASN A 631 -0.63 -18.05 -1.77
C ASN A 631 -0.64 -18.58 -0.32
N ILE A 632 -0.09 -19.76 -0.03
CA ILE A 632 -0.14 -20.41 1.30
C ILE A 632 1.24 -20.52 1.96
N CYS A 633 2.30 -20.71 1.16
CA CYS A 633 3.65 -20.96 1.65
C CYS A 633 4.19 -19.89 2.63
N SER A 634 5.26 -20.17 3.39
CA SER A 634 5.72 -19.20 4.38
C SER A 634 6.18 -17.87 3.74
N ARG A 635 5.73 -16.74 4.30
CA ARG A 635 6.18 -15.38 3.93
C ARG A 635 7.41 -14.91 4.72
N GLU A 636 8.03 -15.79 5.51
CA GLU A 636 9.18 -15.49 6.38
C GLU A 636 10.31 -14.73 5.66
N ARG A 637 10.61 -15.07 4.40
CA ARG A 637 11.68 -14.41 3.63
C ARG A 637 11.41 -12.94 3.32
N ILE A 638 10.14 -12.54 3.22
CA ILE A 638 9.75 -11.13 3.09
C ILE A 638 9.81 -10.48 4.46
N ILE A 639 9.11 -11.08 5.43
CA ILE A 639 8.93 -10.52 6.78
C ILE A 639 10.28 -10.20 7.43
N ARG A 640 11.28 -11.08 7.32
CA ARG A 640 12.62 -10.87 7.92
C ARG A 640 13.40 -9.67 7.37
N GLN A 641 12.95 -9.06 6.28
CA GLN A 641 13.62 -7.88 5.73
C GLN A 641 13.21 -6.59 6.45
N TYR A 642 12.05 -6.57 7.10
CA TYR A 642 11.51 -5.39 7.78
C TYR A 642 11.96 -5.31 9.24
N ASP A 643 11.98 -4.09 9.78
CA ASP A 643 12.05 -3.88 11.23
C ASP A 643 10.69 -4.16 11.88
N HIS A 644 10.70 -4.87 13.01
CA HIS A 644 9.51 -5.26 13.79
C HIS A 644 9.56 -4.77 15.24
N GLU A 645 10.62 -4.07 15.65
CA GLU A 645 10.93 -3.79 17.05
C GLU A 645 11.15 -2.30 17.35
N VAL A 646 11.41 -1.48 16.34
CA VAL A 646 11.63 -0.05 16.49
C VAL A 646 10.44 0.58 17.23
N GLN A 647 10.76 1.57 18.06
CA GLN A 647 9.87 2.19 19.07
C GLN A 647 9.51 1.30 20.28
N GLY A 648 9.77 -0.01 20.25
CA GLY A 648 9.57 -0.93 21.39
C GLY A 648 8.11 -1.14 21.76
N ARG A 649 7.23 -1.27 20.76
CA ARG A 649 5.76 -1.33 20.92
C ARG A 649 5.14 -2.69 20.60
N SER A 650 5.84 -3.56 19.88
CA SER A 650 5.30 -4.85 19.43
C SER A 650 5.12 -5.83 20.59
N VAL A 651 3.93 -6.41 20.69
CA VAL A 651 3.55 -7.47 21.64
C VAL A 651 3.54 -8.81 20.92
N VAL A 652 2.68 -8.94 19.92
CA VAL A 652 2.65 -10.07 18.99
C VAL A 652 3.28 -9.59 17.69
N ARG A 653 4.37 -10.25 17.29
CA ARG A 653 5.13 -9.97 16.08
C ARG A 653 4.56 -10.78 14.92
N PRO A 654 4.83 -10.39 13.66
CA PRO A 654 4.37 -11.17 12.50
C PRO A 654 4.93 -12.59 12.44
N LEU A 655 6.10 -12.88 13.05
CA LEU A 655 6.60 -14.24 13.23
C LEU A 655 6.50 -14.67 14.70
N VAL A 656 5.90 -15.84 14.93
CA VAL A 656 5.62 -16.44 16.23
C VAL A 656 6.23 -17.84 16.32
N GLY A 657 5.98 -18.55 17.43
CA GLY A 657 6.62 -19.83 17.74
C GLY A 657 8.00 -19.69 18.40
N PRO A 658 8.53 -20.80 18.96
CA PRO A 658 9.80 -20.82 19.68
C PRO A 658 11.01 -20.40 18.83
N GLU A 659 11.00 -20.69 17.53
CA GLU A 659 12.06 -20.30 16.59
C GLU A 659 11.79 -18.96 15.87
N GLY A 660 10.61 -18.37 16.10
CA GLY A 660 10.21 -17.12 15.44
C GLY A 660 10.18 -17.24 13.92
N ASP A 661 9.55 -18.28 13.40
CA ASP A 661 9.50 -18.62 11.97
C ASP A 661 8.10 -19.04 11.46
N GLY A 662 7.08 -19.06 12.33
CA GLY A 662 5.69 -19.21 11.91
C GLY A 662 5.02 -17.86 11.72
N PRO A 663 4.56 -17.47 10.51
CA PRO A 663 3.71 -16.30 10.35
C PRO A 663 2.45 -16.41 11.24
N GLY A 664 2.11 -15.36 11.97
CA GLY A 664 0.90 -15.30 12.80
C GLY A 664 -0.28 -14.67 12.06
N ASP A 665 -1.50 -14.88 12.57
CA ASP A 665 -2.75 -14.37 11.98
C ASP A 665 -2.79 -12.82 11.95
N ALA A 666 -2.34 -12.19 13.04
CA ALA A 666 -2.39 -10.75 13.23
C ALA A 666 -1.22 -10.27 14.11
N ALA A 667 -0.90 -8.98 14.00
CA ALA A 667 0.06 -8.33 14.88
C ALA A 667 -0.65 -7.61 16.04
N VAL A 668 0.05 -7.43 17.17
CA VAL A 668 -0.45 -6.65 18.31
C VAL A 668 0.60 -5.66 18.75
N ILE A 669 0.19 -4.40 18.93
CA ILE A 669 1.05 -3.32 19.43
C ILE A 669 0.50 -2.69 20.70
N LEU A 670 1.36 -1.97 21.42
CA LEU A 670 1.02 -1.03 22.51
C LEU A 670 1.09 0.42 21.99
N PRO A 671 -0.05 1.04 21.62
CA PRO A 671 -0.08 2.43 21.14
C PRO A 671 0.32 3.44 22.21
N VAL A 672 -0.05 3.19 23.46
CA VAL A 672 0.22 4.06 24.61
C VAL A 672 1.16 3.36 25.58
N LYS A 673 2.30 4.00 25.89
CA LYS A 673 3.32 3.41 26.78
C LYS A 673 2.77 3.25 28.20
N GLY A 674 2.95 2.07 28.79
CA GLY A 674 2.51 1.76 30.15
C GLY A 674 1.03 1.37 30.27
N SER A 675 0.27 1.38 29.18
CA SER A 675 -1.07 0.80 29.13
C SER A 675 -1.00 -0.74 29.08
N SER A 676 -2.00 -1.42 29.65
CA SER A 676 -2.23 -2.85 29.40
C SER A 676 -3.06 -3.07 28.12
N ARG A 677 -3.70 -2.02 27.60
CA ARG A 677 -4.48 -2.10 26.36
C ARG A 677 -3.56 -2.12 25.15
N GLY A 678 -3.90 -2.97 24.19
CA GLY A 678 -3.20 -3.09 22.92
C GLY A 678 -4.11 -2.82 21.73
N LEU A 679 -3.53 -2.86 20.55
CA LEU A 679 -4.24 -2.78 19.28
C LEU A 679 -3.79 -3.94 18.39
N ALA A 680 -4.73 -4.79 18.00
CA ALA A 680 -4.54 -5.84 17.02
C ALA A 680 -4.70 -5.27 15.60
N ILE A 681 -3.89 -5.75 14.66
CA ILE A 681 -3.89 -5.34 13.26
C ILE A 681 -3.98 -6.61 12.41
N GLY A 682 -4.99 -6.68 11.56
CA GLY A 682 -5.22 -7.82 10.66
C GLY A 682 -5.73 -7.38 9.30
N ASN A 683 -5.64 -8.30 8.35
CA ASN A 683 -6.13 -8.14 6.97
C ASN A 683 -6.98 -9.35 6.58
N GLY A 684 -7.82 -9.18 5.56
CA GLY A 684 -8.50 -10.27 4.87
C GLY A 684 -8.60 -10.01 3.38
N LEU A 685 -8.49 -11.08 2.59
CA LEU A 685 -8.45 -11.06 1.13
C LEU A 685 -8.99 -12.37 0.57
N ALA A 686 -10.09 -12.32 -0.19
CA ALA A 686 -10.70 -13.51 -0.79
C ALA A 686 -10.73 -13.45 -2.32
N THR A 687 -9.66 -12.92 -2.94
CA THR A 687 -9.62 -12.58 -4.38
C THR A 687 -9.99 -13.73 -5.32
N GLY A 688 -9.81 -15.00 -4.92
CA GLY A 688 -10.24 -16.16 -5.72
C GLY A 688 -11.75 -16.36 -5.83
N TRP A 689 -12.57 -15.50 -5.20
CA TRP A 689 -14.04 -15.55 -5.23
C TRP A 689 -14.62 -14.37 -6.02
N GLU A 690 -13.81 -13.74 -6.88
CA GLU A 690 -14.13 -12.51 -7.61
C GLU A 690 -15.31 -12.64 -8.58
N GLU A 691 -15.69 -13.85 -8.94
CA GLU A 691 -16.88 -14.12 -9.77
C GLU A 691 -18.19 -13.67 -9.09
N ASP A 692 -18.25 -13.70 -7.76
CA ASP A 692 -19.29 -13.04 -6.97
C ASP A 692 -18.65 -12.12 -5.92
N PRO A 693 -18.39 -10.84 -6.30
CA PRO A 693 -17.72 -9.89 -5.40
C PRO A 693 -18.45 -9.66 -4.08
N TYR A 694 -19.76 -9.90 -4.01
CA TYR A 694 -20.48 -9.82 -2.74
C TYR A 694 -19.98 -10.90 -1.76
N LEU A 695 -19.81 -12.14 -2.22
CA LEU A 695 -19.29 -13.23 -1.38
C LEU A 695 -17.81 -13.04 -1.06
N MET A 696 -17.01 -12.58 -2.03
CA MET A 696 -15.61 -12.19 -1.82
C MET A 696 -15.48 -11.20 -0.67
N VAL A 697 -16.27 -10.11 -0.68
CA VAL A 697 -16.18 -9.08 0.36
C VAL A 697 -16.60 -9.61 1.74
N LEU A 698 -17.67 -10.39 1.81
CA LEU A 698 -18.09 -10.98 3.08
C LEU A 698 -17.03 -11.93 3.67
N ALA A 699 -16.31 -12.66 2.82
CA ALA A 699 -15.21 -13.52 3.24
C ALA A 699 -13.99 -12.71 3.71
N ALA A 700 -13.63 -11.66 3.00
CA ALA A 700 -12.53 -10.77 3.38
C ALA A 700 -12.80 -10.05 4.73
N ILE A 701 -14.04 -9.60 4.97
CA ILE A 701 -14.43 -9.02 6.27
C ILE A 701 -14.35 -10.08 7.37
N ASP A 702 -14.89 -11.28 7.14
CA ASP A 702 -14.84 -12.38 8.11
C ASP A 702 -13.40 -12.77 8.46
N GLU A 703 -12.52 -12.93 7.47
CA GLU A 703 -11.11 -13.25 7.67
C GLU A 703 -10.36 -12.16 8.45
N CYS A 704 -10.55 -10.89 8.10
CA CYS A 704 -9.96 -9.77 8.84
C CYS A 704 -10.38 -9.80 10.32
N VAL A 705 -11.67 -10.04 10.60
CA VAL A 705 -12.15 -10.20 11.98
C VAL A 705 -11.56 -11.44 12.65
N ARG A 706 -11.53 -12.59 11.96
CA ARG A 706 -10.97 -13.84 12.50
C ARG A 706 -9.51 -13.65 12.92
N ASN A 707 -8.70 -13.06 12.04
CA ASN A 707 -7.28 -12.81 12.31
C ASN A 707 -7.08 -11.95 13.56
N ILE A 708 -7.83 -10.85 13.69
CA ILE A 708 -7.81 -9.97 14.87
C ILE A 708 -8.26 -10.72 16.14
N VAL A 709 -9.29 -11.56 16.03
CA VAL A 709 -9.84 -12.32 17.16
C VAL A 709 -8.89 -13.42 17.61
N CYS A 710 -8.18 -14.10 16.70
CA CYS A 710 -7.21 -15.14 17.03
C CYS A 710 -6.09 -14.66 17.95
N VAL A 711 -5.77 -13.35 17.93
CA VAL A 711 -4.79 -12.74 18.84
C VAL A 711 -5.41 -12.07 20.06
N GLY A 712 -6.74 -12.16 20.24
CA GLY A 712 -7.47 -11.66 21.40
C GLY A 712 -8.14 -10.29 21.22
N GLY A 713 -8.21 -9.76 20.00
CA GLY A 713 -8.95 -8.53 19.71
C GLY A 713 -10.44 -8.66 20.05
N ASP A 714 -11.02 -7.59 20.60
CA ASP A 714 -12.45 -7.51 20.94
C ASP A 714 -13.27 -7.23 19.67
N PRO A 715 -14.12 -8.18 19.19
CA PRO A 715 -14.93 -7.98 17.99
C PRO A 715 -15.89 -6.78 18.07
N SER A 716 -16.28 -6.34 19.27
CA SER A 716 -17.15 -5.17 19.44
C SER A 716 -16.43 -3.83 19.23
N ARG A 717 -15.10 -3.88 19.09
CA ARG A 717 -14.19 -2.73 18.99
C ARG A 717 -13.23 -2.89 17.81
N ILE A 718 -13.69 -3.51 16.72
CA ILE A 718 -12.97 -3.58 15.45
C ILE A 718 -13.52 -2.53 14.49
N ALA A 719 -12.63 -1.69 13.96
CA ALA A 719 -12.89 -0.85 12.80
C ALA A 719 -12.12 -1.38 11.60
N ILE A 720 -12.71 -1.24 10.42
CA ILE A 720 -12.17 -1.76 9.16
C ILE A 720 -11.98 -0.66 8.11
N LEU A 721 -11.23 -0.99 7.07
CA LEU A 721 -10.98 -0.16 5.90
C LEU A 721 -11.31 -0.93 4.63
N ASP A 722 -11.83 -0.23 3.63
CA ASP A 722 -12.17 -0.75 2.30
C ASP A 722 -11.19 -0.23 1.24
N ASN A 723 -10.36 -1.10 0.67
CA ASN A 723 -9.46 -0.73 -0.42
C ASN A 723 -9.85 -1.47 -1.71
N PHE A 724 -10.63 -0.80 -2.57
CA PHE A 724 -11.12 -1.33 -3.83
C PHE A 724 -10.04 -1.24 -4.91
N CYS A 725 -9.63 -2.36 -5.50
CA CYS A 725 -8.79 -2.42 -6.70
C CYS A 725 -9.57 -3.10 -7.83
N TRP A 726 -10.01 -2.32 -8.81
CA TRP A 726 -10.90 -2.77 -9.88
C TRP A 726 -10.31 -2.55 -11.28
N PRO A 727 -10.64 -3.40 -12.26
CA PRO A 727 -10.48 -3.04 -13.67
C PRO A 727 -11.43 -1.89 -14.05
N GLY A 728 -11.32 -1.33 -15.26
CA GLY A 728 -12.15 -0.20 -15.68
C GLY A 728 -13.67 -0.48 -15.65
N CYS A 729 -14.45 0.51 -15.19
CA CYS A 729 -15.89 0.40 -14.90
C CYS A 729 -16.80 1.09 -15.94
N ASP A 730 -16.36 1.17 -17.20
CA ASP A 730 -17.10 1.88 -18.26
C ASP A 730 -18.28 1.08 -18.84
N ASP A 731 -18.25 -0.26 -18.72
CA ASP A 731 -19.33 -1.13 -19.15
C ASP A 731 -20.20 -1.58 -17.97
N PRO A 732 -21.47 -1.94 -18.24
CA PRO A 732 -22.39 -2.36 -17.19
C PRO A 732 -21.93 -3.58 -16.40
N GLU A 733 -21.28 -4.57 -17.03
CA GLU A 733 -20.90 -5.82 -16.34
C GLU A 733 -19.82 -5.58 -15.29
N ARG A 734 -18.76 -4.83 -15.64
CA ARG A 734 -17.69 -4.50 -14.66
C ARG A 734 -18.17 -3.52 -13.60
N MET A 735 -19.03 -2.56 -13.94
CA MET A 735 -19.69 -1.72 -12.94
C MET A 735 -20.58 -2.55 -12.00
N GLY A 736 -21.22 -3.60 -12.51
CA GLY A 736 -22.00 -4.55 -11.72
C GLY A 736 -21.18 -5.28 -10.65
N LEU A 737 -19.93 -5.65 -10.96
CA LEU A 737 -19.01 -6.24 -9.97
C LEU A 737 -18.73 -5.28 -8.81
N LEU A 738 -18.53 -4.00 -9.10
CA LEU A 738 -18.30 -2.98 -8.08
C LEU A 738 -19.54 -2.78 -7.19
N VAL A 739 -20.74 -2.77 -7.79
CA VAL A 739 -22.00 -2.74 -7.03
C VAL A 739 -22.11 -3.94 -6.10
N ARG A 740 -21.85 -5.17 -6.60
CA ARG A 740 -21.90 -6.39 -5.77
C ARG A 740 -20.97 -6.31 -4.56
N ALA A 741 -19.74 -5.81 -4.75
CA ALA A 741 -18.77 -5.64 -3.66
C ALA A 741 -19.23 -4.59 -2.63
N ALA A 742 -19.75 -3.45 -3.08
CA ALA A 742 -20.27 -2.39 -2.22
C ALA A 742 -21.46 -2.87 -1.37
N GLU A 743 -22.38 -3.65 -1.95
CA GLU A 743 -23.48 -4.28 -1.21
C GLU A 743 -22.98 -5.29 -0.16
N GLY A 744 -21.91 -6.03 -0.48
CA GLY A 744 -21.24 -6.94 0.44
C GLY A 744 -20.61 -6.21 1.63
N CYS A 745 -20.02 -5.03 1.38
CA CYS A 745 -19.48 -4.17 2.44
C CYS A 745 -20.58 -3.78 3.43
N TYR A 746 -21.76 -3.38 2.93
CA TYR A 746 -22.87 -2.96 3.79
C TYR A 746 -23.35 -4.10 4.70
N ASP A 747 -23.60 -5.29 4.14
CA ASP A 747 -24.12 -6.41 4.93
C ASP A 747 -23.07 -7.00 5.87
N GLY A 748 -21.81 -7.09 5.43
CA GLY A 748 -20.70 -7.59 6.23
C GLY A 748 -20.39 -6.69 7.43
N ALA A 749 -20.22 -5.39 7.20
CA ALA A 749 -19.98 -4.43 8.27
C ALA A 749 -21.11 -4.42 9.30
N LYS A 750 -22.37 -4.49 8.86
CA LYS A 750 -23.51 -4.53 9.78
C LYS A 750 -23.61 -5.83 10.56
N ALA A 751 -23.32 -6.97 9.93
CA ALA A 751 -23.34 -8.27 10.58
C ALA A 751 -22.27 -8.38 11.68
N TYR A 752 -21.04 -7.98 11.36
CA TYR A 752 -19.91 -8.02 12.31
C TYR A 752 -19.85 -6.81 13.24
N ARG A 753 -20.70 -5.80 13.00
CA ARG A 753 -20.70 -4.49 13.70
C ARG A 753 -19.36 -3.77 13.63
N THR A 754 -18.71 -3.86 12.47
CA THR A 754 -17.38 -3.29 12.19
C THR A 754 -17.51 -2.11 11.24
N PRO A 755 -17.51 -0.85 11.73
CA PRO A 755 -17.63 0.31 10.86
C PRO A 755 -16.39 0.46 9.96
N PHE A 756 -16.63 0.88 8.71
CA PHE A 756 -15.58 1.42 7.85
C PHE A 756 -15.23 2.82 8.31
N VAL A 757 -13.96 3.05 8.66
CA VAL A 757 -13.49 4.35 9.16
C VAL A 757 -12.67 5.12 8.12
N SER A 758 -12.09 4.42 7.16
CA SER A 758 -11.29 4.95 6.05
C SER A 758 -11.32 3.94 4.90
N GLY A 759 -10.97 4.38 3.70
CA GLY A 759 -10.85 3.51 2.55
C GLY A 759 -10.10 4.18 1.40
N LYS A 760 -10.01 3.46 0.28
CA LYS A 760 -9.48 3.94 -0.98
C LYS A 760 -10.09 3.14 -2.14
N ASP A 761 -10.15 3.74 -3.31
CA ASP A 761 -10.36 3.01 -4.56
C ASP A 761 -9.28 3.35 -5.59
N SER A 762 -8.88 2.30 -6.31
CA SER A 762 -8.03 2.32 -7.48
C SER A 762 -8.80 1.61 -8.59
N LEU A 763 -9.19 2.37 -9.61
CA LEU A 763 -9.90 1.87 -10.78
C LEU A 763 -8.95 1.80 -11.98
N ASN A 764 -9.41 1.23 -13.09
CA ASN A 764 -8.63 1.09 -14.32
C ASN A 764 -7.35 0.25 -14.16
N ASN A 765 -7.35 -0.71 -13.22
CA ASN A 765 -6.24 -1.64 -13.05
C ASN A 765 -6.26 -2.70 -14.17
N GLN A 766 -5.67 -2.35 -15.30
CA GLN A 766 -5.57 -3.20 -16.48
C GLN A 766 -4.40 -2.74 -17.36
N PHE A 767 -3.95 -3.62 -18.24
CA PHE A 767 -2.87 -3.36 -19.19
C PHE A 767 -3.32 -3.76 -20.59
N THR A 768 -3.17 -2.87 -21.57
CA THR A 768 -3.44 -3.19 -22.98
C THR A 768 -2.13 -3.35 -23.75
N THR A 769 -1.92 -4.51 -24.37
CA THR A 769 -0.74 -4.82 -25.18
C THR A 769 -0.76 -4.10 -26.54
N GLU A 770 0.38 -4.05 -27.25
CA GLU A 770 0.48 -3.46 -28.60
C GLU A 770 -0.50 -4.13 -29.59
N GLU A 771 -0.76 -5.43 -29.42
CA GLU A 771 -1.72 -6.20 -30.22
C GLU A 771 -3.20 -5.86 -29.92
N GLY A 772 -3.46 -5.06 -28.88
CA GLY A 772 -4.78 -4.63 -28.45
C GLY A 772 -5.49 -5.62 -27.50
N GLU A 773 -4.77 -6.56 -26.89
CA GLU A 773 -5.31 -7.44 -25.85
C GLU A 773 -5.26 -6.73 -24.49
N THR A 774 -6.38 -6.68 -23.77
CA THR A 774 -6.43 -6.10 -22.42
C THR A 774 -6.38 -7.17 -21.34
N ILE A 775 -5.30 -7.18 -20.57
CA ILE A 775 -5.12 -7.97 -19.36
C ILE A 775 -5.73 -7.20 -18.18
N ARG A 776 -6.69 -7.80 -17.48
CA ARG A 776 -7.42 -7.17 -16.37
C ARG A 776 -7.13 -7.91 -15.09
N ILE A 777 -6.87 -7.18 -14.01
CA ILE A 777 -6.76 -7.80 -12.69
C ILE A 777 -8.08 -8.50 -12.31
N PRO A 778 -8.06 -9.50 -11.42
CA PRO A 778 -9.26 -9.91 -10.71
C PRO A 778 -9.75 -8.72 -9.86
N ALA A 779 -11.08 -8.52 -9.81
CA ALA A 779 -11.65 -7.54 -8.89
C ALA A 779 -11.22 -7.89 -7.46
N THR A 780 -10.61 -6.94 -6.75
CA THR A 780 -9.93 -7.21 -5.48
C THR A 780 -10.33 -6.17 -4.44
N LEU A 781 -10.82 -6.62 -3.28
CA LEU A 781 -11.01 -5.76 -2.10
C LEU A 781 -10.10 -6.24 -0.97
N LEU A 782 -9.16 -5.38 -0.56
CA LEU A 782 -8.42 -5.59 0.70
C LEU A 782 -9.22 -4.99 1.86
N VAL A 783 -9.54 -5.82 2.84
CA VAL A 783 -10.11 -5.37 4.12
C VAL A 783 -9.03 -5.37 5.18
N SER A 784 -8.61 -4.18 5.60
CA SER A 784 -7.67 -4.00 6.71
C SER A 784 -8.44 -3.63 7.97
N GLY A 785 -7.99 -4.06 9.14
CA GLY A 785 -8.70 -3.80 10.39
C GLY A 785 -7.78 -3.52 11.58
N MET A 786 -8.30 -2.73 12.51
CA MET A 786 -7.70 -2.52 13.82
C MET A 786 -8.72 -2.82 14.93
N GLY A 787 -8.32 -3.65 15.90
CA GLY A 787 -9.16 -4.10 17.01
C GLY A 787 -8.56 -3.80 18.37
N LEU A 788 -9.37 -3.29 19.31
CA LEU A 788 -8.89 -3.07 20.67
C LEU A 788 -8.60 -4.40 21.39
N ILE A 789 -7.50 -4.45 22.13
CA ILE A 789 -7.21 -5.49 23.12
C ILE A 789 -7.26 -4.85 24.50
N GLU A 790 -8.07 -5.39 25.41
CA GLU A 790 -8.20 -4.82 26.76
C GLU A 790 -6.96 -5.10 27.63
N ASP A 791 -6.36 -6.28 27.48
CA ASP A 791 -5.19 -6.73 28.23
C ASP A 791 -4.26 -7.56 27.34
N VAL A 792 -3.10 -6.98 26.98
CA VAL A 792 -2.10 -7.62 26.11
C VAL A 792 -1.47 -8.88 26.73
N ASP A 793 -1.55 -9.05 28.05
CA ASP A 793 -1.07 -10.26 28.73
C ASP A 793 -1.97 -11.48 28.45
N ARG A 794 -3.13 -11.26 27.79
CA ARG A 794 -4.08 -12.31 27.38
C ARG A 794 -3.97 -12.72 25.92
N CYS A 795 -3.14 -12.03 25.14
CA CYS A 795 -2.94 -12.40 23.74
C CYS A 795 -2.46 -13.85 23.61
N VAL A 796 -2.97 -14.53 22.59
CA VAL A 796 -2.47 -15.84 22.15
C VAL A 796 -1.97 -15.71 20.71
N THR A 797 -1.28 -16.74 20.23
CA THR A 797 -0.75 -16.82 18.85
C THR A 797 -1.01 -18.22 18.32
N MET A 798 -0.96 -18.43 17.00
CA MET A 798 -1.35 -19.71 16.40
C MET A 798 -0.41 -20.90 16.64
N ASP A 799 0.82 -20.68 17.11
CA ASP A 799 1.78 -21.76 17.29
C ASP A 799 1.34 -22.68 18.43
N ALA A 800 1.38 -23.98 18.17
CA ALA A 800 1.04 -24.99 19.16
C ALA A 800 1.98 -24.86 20.38
N LYS A 801 1.39 -24.77 21.58
CA LYS A 801 2.12 -24.47 22.81
C LYS A 801 2.64 -25.71 23.51
N GLN A 802 1.87 -26.79 23.52
CA GLN A 802 2.22 -27.96 24.32
C GLN A 802 1.66 -29.28 23.80
N SER A 803 2.52 -30.30 23.80
CA SER A 803 2.12 -31.70 23.64
C SER A 803 1.06 -32.11 24.68
N GLY A 804 0.12 -32.94 24.23
CA GLY A 804 -1.02 -33.42 24.99
C GLY A 804 -2.23 -32.49 24.99
N ASN A 805 -2.10 -31.24 24.51
CA ASN A 805 -3.24 -30.36 24.34
C ASN A 805 -4.15 -30.84 23.21
N VAL A 806 -5.45 -30.57 23.37
CA VAL A 806 -6.51 -30.97 22.44
C VAL A 806 -6.71 -29.87 21.41
N LEU A 807 -6.83 -30.27 20.16
CA LEU A 807 -7.15 -29.39 19.04
C LEU A 807 -8.64 -29.47 18.74
N LEU A 808 -9.32 -28.33 18.77
CA LEU A 808 -10.75 -28.18 18.48
C LEU A 808 -10.94 -27.37 17.20
N LEU A 809 -11.85 -27.82 16.34
CA LEU A 809 -12.43 -27.01 15.28
C LEU A 809 -13.76 -26.41 15.76
N VAL A 810 -13.90 -25.09 15.66
CA VAL A 810 -15.15 -24.37 15.94
C VAL A 810 -15.71 -23.82 14.65
N GLY A 811 -16.95 -24.16 14.36
CA GLY A 811 -17.64 -23.78 13.13
C GLY A 811 -17.95 -24.95 12.19
N GLU A 812 -18.79 -24.67 11.20
CA GLU A 812 -19.28 -25.67 10.24
C GLU A 812 -18.43 -25.69 8.98
N THR A 813 -18.17 -26.89 8.45
CA THR A 813 -17.57 -27.08 7.13
C THR A 813 -18.68 -27.35 6.11
N THR A 814 -18.77 -26.51 5.07
CA THR A 814 -19.76 -26.64 3.98
C THR A 814 -19.16 -27.37 2.79
N GLU A 815 -20.02 -27.97 1.94
CA GLU A 815 -19.58 -28.72 0.75
C GLU A 815 -19.02 -27.84 -0.38
N ALA A 816 -19.37 -26.55 -0.41
CA ALA A 816 -18.93 -25.58 -1.38
C ALA A 816 -17.39 -25.38 -1.35
N MET A 817 -16.71 -25.67 -2.47
CA MET A 817 -15.26 -25.54 -2.62
C MET A 817 -14.84 -24.72 -3.86
N GLY A 818 -15.79 -24.01 -4.49
CA GLY A 818 -15.50 -23.06 -5.56
C GLY A 818 -14.49 -22.00 -5.11
N GLY A 819 -13.55 -21.64 -5.98
CA GLY A 819 -12.50 -20.67 -5.66
C GLY A 819 -11.45 -21.12 -4.64
N SER A 820 -11.52 -22.36 -4.13
CA SER A 820 -10.53 -22.85 -3.16
C SER A 820 -9.18 -23.18 -3.79
N HIS A 821 -8.11 -23.07 -3.00
CA HIS A 821 -6.76 -23.45 -3.44
C HIS A 821 -6.65 -24.93 -3.79
N ALA A 822 -7.45 -25.81 -3.16
CA ALA A 822 -7.49 -27.22 -3.53
C ALA A 822 -8.00 -27.43 -4.96
N VAL A 823 -8.99 -26.63 -5.38
CA VAL A 823 -9.49 -26.61 -6.76
C VAL A 823 -8.48 -25.97 -7.72
N MET A 824 -7.76 -24.92 -7.30
CA MET A 824 -6.68 -24.32 -8.11
C MET A 824 -5.53 -25.30 -8.35
N CYS A 825 -5.07 -26.01 -7.31
CA CYS A 825 -4.03 -27.04 -7.39
C CYS A 825 -4.47 -28.26 -8.22
N CYS A 826 -5.77 -28.59 -8.21
CA CYS A 826 -6.33 -29.71 -8.96
C CYS A 826 -7.67 -29.32 -9.61
N PRO A 827 -7.65 -28.70 -10.81
CA PRO A 827 -8.87 -28.28 -11.50
C PRO A 827 -9.84 -29.42 -11.78
N GLY A 828 -9.37 -30.67 -11.82
CA GLY A 828 -10.17 -31.88 -11.99
C GLY A 828 -10.75 -32.47 -10.69
N LEU A 829 -10.59 -31.84 -9.52
CA LEU A 829 -11.02 -32.38 -8.23
C LEU A 829 -12.54 -32.63 -8.15
N ALA A 830 -12.94 -33.81 -7.65
CA ALA A 830 -14.33 -34.24 -7.52
C ALA A 830 -15.06 -33.62 -6.30
N VAL A 831 -15.27 -32.31 -6.33
CA VAL A 831 -15.93 -31.51 -5.27
C VAL A 831 -16.95 -30.53 -5.86
N ASP A 832 -17.87 -30.03 -5.03
CA ASP A 832 -18.80 -28.97 -5.42
C ASP A 832 -18.05 -27.67 -5.76
N ARG A 833 -18.40 -27.07 -6.89
CA ARG A 833 -17.79 -25.85 -7.44
C ARG A 833 -18.55 -24.59 -7.07
N SER A 834 -19.61 -24.69 -6.28
CA SER A 834 -20.27 -23.52 -5.71
C SER A 834 -19.32 -22.74 -4.79
N LEU A 835 -19.40 -21.40 -4.83
CA LEU A 835 -18.64 -20.53 -3.92
C LEU A 835 -19.15 -20.70 -2.49
N PRO A 836 -18.27 -20.75 -1.47
CA PRO A 836 -18.68 -20.76 -0.07
C PRO A 836 -19.45 -19.49 0.31
N ARG A 837 -20.23 -19.57 1.40
CA ARG A 837 -21.00 -18.43 1.93
C ARG A 837 -20.58 -18.14 3.36
N THR A 838 -20.35 -16.87 3.66
CA THR A 838 -20.13 -16.38 5.03
C THR A 838 -21.44 -16.38 5.82
N ASP A 839 -21.43 -16.95 7.03
CA ASP A 839 -22.59 -16.93 7.93
C ASP A 839 -22.63 -15.62 8.72
N LEU A 840 -23.48 -14.70 8.29
CA LEU A 840 -23.65 -13.37 8.89
C LEU A 840 -24.35 -13.36 10.25
N ILE A 841 -24.75 -14.52 10.78
CA ILE A 841 -25.40 -14.63 12.10
C ILE A 841 -24.46 -15.35 13.07
N HIS A 842 -24.06 -16.58 12.74
CA HIS A 842 -23.22 -17.38 13.63
C HIS A 842 -21.74 -17.06 13.49
N GLY A 843 -21.29 -16.44 12.39
CA GLY A 843 -19.90 -15.96 12.24
C GLY A 843 -19.55 -14.89 13.28
N PRO A 844 -20.28 -13.75 13.33
CA PRO A 844 -20.09 -12.73 14.35
C PRO A 844 -20.26 -13.26 15.78
N ALA A 845 -21.26 -14.11 16.03
CA ALA A 845 -21.47 -14.71 17.35
C ALA A 845 -20.28 -15.60 17.77
N ARG A 846 -19.72 -16.39 16.85
CA ARG A 846 -18.50 -17.17 17.09
C ARG A 846 -17.32 -16.26 17.43
N ALA A 847 -17.09 -15.19 16.67
CA ALA A 847 -16.01 -14.24 16.94
C ALA A 847 -16.05 -13.71 18.40
N HIS A 848 -17.24 -13.32 18.88
CA HIS A 848 -17.44 -12.92 20.27
C HIS A 848 -17.16 -14.04 21.28
N ALA A 849 -17.60 -15.26 21.00
CA ALA A 849 -17.37 -16.40 21.88
C ALA A 849 -15.87 -16.74 21.98
N ILE A 850 -15.14 -16.76 20.86
CA ILE A 850 -13.70 -17.02 20.81
C ILE A 850 -12.92 -15.94 21.56
N ALA A 851 -13.19 -14.67 21.29
CA ALA A 851 -12.54 -13.57 22.02
C ALA A 851 -12.80 -13.64 23.54
N GLY A 852 -14.01 -14.04 23.95
CA GLY A 852 -14.35 -14.28 25.36
C GLY A 852 -13.53 -15.41 26.00
N LEU A 853 -13.31 -16.50 25.27
CA LEU A 853 -12.49 -17.63 25.72
C LEU A 853 -11.01 -17.24 25.87
N ILE A 854 -10.45 -16.49 24.92
CA ILE A 854 -9.06 -15.98 25.00
C ILE A 854 -8.91 -15.11 26.25
N ASN A 855 -9.79 -14.12 26.41
CA ASN A 855 -9.77 -13.20 27.55
C ASN A 855 -9.94 -13.90 28.90
N SER A 856 -10.67 -15.03 28.94
CA SER A 856 -10.80 -15.85 30.15
C SER A 856 -9.56 -16.69 30.48
N GLY A 857 -8.60 -16.80 29.56
CA GLY A 857 -7.39 -17.61 29.69
C GLY A 857 -7.60 -19.11 29.51
N LEU A 858 -8.70 -19.53 28.87
CA LEU A 858 -9.03 -20.94 28.62
C LEU A 858 -8.32 -21.54 27.39
N LEU A 859 -7.83 -20.69 26.48
CA LEU A 859 -7.18 -21.11 25.25
C LEU A 859 -5.66 -20.97 25.35
N GLN A 860 -4.91 -21.88 24.74
CA GLN A 860 -3.45 -21.83 24.69
C GLN A 860 -2.93 -21.21 23.38
N SER A 861 -3.58 -21.54 22.27
CA SER A 861 -3.39 -20.93 20.96
C SER A 861 -4.73 -20.90 20.23
N ALA A 862 -4.84 -20.01 19.24
CA ALA A 862 -5.95 -19.94 18.30
C ALA A 862 -5.40 -19.61 16.91
N HIS A 863 -6.00 -20.19 15.88
CA HIS A 863 -5.67 -19.95 14.48
C HIS A 863 -6.96 -19.92 13.67
N ASP A 864 -7.02 -19.09 12.65
CA ASP A 864 -8.12 -19.07 11.71
C ASP A 864 -8.05 -20.27 10.72
N CYS A 865 -9.12 -20.52 9.96
CA CYS A 865 -9.09 -21.49 8.85
C CYS A 865 -9.41 -20.78 7.53
N SER A 866 -8.38 -20.28 6.87
CA SER A 866 -8.47 -19.61 5.57
C SER A 866 -8.03 -20.54 4.41
N GLU A 867 -7.02 -20.14 3.64
CA GLU A 867 -6.53 -20.80 2.44
C GLU A 867 -6.02 -22.21 2.73
N GLY A 868 -6.41 -23.17 1.89
CA GLY A 868 -6.08 -24.58 2.06
C GLY A 868 -6.85 -25.31 3.16
N GLY A 869 -7.62 -24.59 3.98
CA GLY A 869 -8.59 -25.16 4.92
C GLY A 869 -7.98 -25.85 6.15
N LEU A 870 -8.77 -26.76 6.73
CA LEU A 870 -8.54 -27.36 8.04
C LEU A 870 -7.15 -27.98 8.22
N LEU A 871 -6.74 -28.82 7.27
CA LEU A 871 -5.51 -29.61 7.41
C LEU A 871 -4.26 -28.75 7.26
N VAL A 872 -4.32 -27.70 6.43
CA VAL A 872 -3.25 -26.72 6.28
C VAL A 872 -3.09 -25.92 7.57
N ALA A 873 -4.17 -25.31 8.07
CA ALA A 873 -4.14 -24.55 9.33
C ALA A 873 -3.62 -25.40 10.50
N ALA A 874 -4.08 -26.65 10.63
CA ALA A 874 -3.61 -27.54 11.69
C ALA A 874 -2.12 -27.92 11.53
N ALA A 875 -1.64 -28.07 10.29
CA ALA A 875 -0.23 -28.29 10.01
C ALA A 875 0.61 -27.04 10.34
N GLU A 876 0.13 -25.83 10.02
CA GLU A 876 0.81 -24.56 10.34
C GLU A 876 1.01 -24.40 11.85
N MET A 877 -0.03 -24.66 12.66
CA MET A 877 0.08 -24.65 14.13
C MET A 877 1.19 -25.59 14.62
N GLY A 878 1.25 -26.81 14.09
CA GLY A 878 2.26 -27.83 14.45
C GLY A 878 3.67 -27.46 13.98
N MET A 879 3.82 -26.99 12.73
CA MET A 879 5.10 -26.57 12.14
C MET A 879 5.70 -25.37 12.88
N ALA A 880 4.87 -24.38 13.22
CA ALA A 880 5.30 -23.19 13.94
C ALA A 880 5.58 -23.48 15.42
N GLY A 881 4.79 -24.35 16.06
CA GLY A 881 5.03 -24.80 17.44
C GLY A 881 6.17 -25.81 17.60
N GLY A 882 6.61 -26.44 16.50
CA GLY A 882 7.61 -27.51 16.53
C GLY A 882 7.08 -28.80 17.17
N LEU A 883 5.79 -29.10 16.98
CA LEU A 883 5.08 -30.23 17.58
C LEU A 883 4.43 -31.12 16.52
N GLY A 884 4.35 -32.41 16.82
CA GLY A 884 3.57 -33.39 16.06
C GLY A 884 2.08 -33.24 16.30
N LEU A 885 1.28 -33.88 15.46
CA LEU A 885 -0.18 -33.81 15.50
C LEU A 885 -0.79 -35.20 15.26
N SER A 886 -1.65 -35.65 16.16
CA SER A 886 -2.45 -36.87 15.99
C SER A 886 -3.90 -36.48 15.75
N LEU A 887 -4.35 -36.57 14.48
CA LEU A 887 -5.70 -36.24 14.06
C LEU A 887 -6.63 -37.47 14.09
N GLU A 888 -7.91 -37.21 14.35
CA GLU A 888 -8.95 -38.24 14.41
C GLU A 888 -9.22 -38.85 13.02
N SER A 889 -9.28 -40.18 12.93
CA SER A 889 -9.53 -40.88 11.66
C SER A 889 -10.91 -40.60 11.06
N ASP A 890 -11.88 -40.22 11.90
CA ASP A 890 -13.25 -39.92 11.50
C ASP A 890 -13.34 -38.73 10.53
N LEU A 891 -12.30 -37.87 10.49
CA LEU A 891 -12.18 -36.78 9.51
C LEU A 891 -12.10 -37.31 8.07
N LEU A 892 -11.65 -38.55 7.85
CA LEU A 892 -11.61 -39.20 6.53
C LEU A 892 -12.96 -39.83 6.15
N GLU A 893 -13.83 -40.06 7.12
CA GLU A 893 -15.11 -40.78 6.96
C GLU A 893 -16.33 -39.84 6.96
N HIS A 894 -16.09 -38.52 6.99
CA HIS A 894 -17.17 -37.54 7.04
C HIS A 894 -18.08 -37.61 5.79
N ALA A 895 -19.37 -37.32 5.98
CA ALA A 895 -20.40 -37.53 4.96
C ALA A 895 -20.19 -36.70 3.68
N ALA A 896 -19.58 -35.52 3.80
CA ALA A 896 -19.22 -34.64 2.68
C ALA A 896 -17.95 -35.10 1.92
N GLY A 897 -17.25 -36.12 2.42
CA GLY A 897 -16.01 -36.64 1.87
C GLY A 897 -14.75 -36.00 2.46
N PRO A 898 -13.59 -36.65 2.28
CA PRO A 898 -12.34 -36.25 2.93
C PRO A 898 -11.80 -34.90 2.41
N TYR A 899 -11.93 -34.58 1.12
CA TYR A 899 -11.41 -33.31 0.59
C TYR A 899 -12.18 -32.10 1.12
N VAL A 900 -13.51 -32.19 1.20
CA VAL A 900 -14.33 -31.12 1.80
C VAL A 900 -13.93 -30.92 3.25
N THR A 901 -13.84 -32.01 4.02
CA THR A 901 -13.52 -31.93 5.46
C THR A 901 -12.15 -31.32 5.72
N LEU A 902 -11.15 -31.69 4.92
CA LEU A 902 -9.75 -31.32 5.15
C LEU A 902 -9.34 -30.01 4.46
N PHE A 903 -9.95 -29.66 3.33
CA PHE A 903 -9.45 -28.59 2.46
C PHE A 903 -10.51 -27.58 1.99
N ALA A 904 -11.79 -27.71 2.38
CA ALA A 904 -12.74 -26.64 2.11
C ALA A 904 -12.32 -25.36 2.85
N GLU A 905 -12.45 -24.22 2.19
CA GLU A 905 -12.11 -22.88 2.71
C GLU A 905 -13.39 -22.19 3.21
N THR A 906 -14.18 -22.89 4.03
CA THR A 906 -15.41 -22.34 4.59
C THR A 906 -15.10 -21.22 5.61
N PRO A 907 -15.71 -20.03 5.48
CA PRO A 907 -15.51 -18.91 6.40
C PRO A 907 -15.94 -19.20 7.84
N SER A 908 -15.55 -18.29 8.74
CA SER A 908 -15.96 -18.24 10.15
C SER A 908 -15.51 -19.44 11.01
N ARG A 909 -14.46 -20.15 10.61
CA ARG A 909 -13.91 -21.31 11.35
C ARG A 909 -12.62 -20.95 12.07
N TYR A 910 -12.44 -21.58 13.24
CA TYR A 910 -11.30 -21.38 14.13
C TYR A 910 -10.77 -22.73 14.62
N LEU A 911 -9.44 -22.84 14.71
CA LEU A 911 -8.74 -23.88 15.44
C LEU A 911 -8.31 -23.38 16.80
N LEU A 912 -8.60 -24.16 17.84
CA LEU A 912 -8.28 -23.81 19.22
C LEU A 912 -7.45 -24.93 19.86
N GLU A 913 -6.32 -24.56 20.45
CA GLU A 913 -5.59 -25.45 21.34
C GLU A 913 -6.07 -25.26 22.79
N VAL A 914 -6.52 -26.34 23.40
CA VAL A 914 -7.10 -26.34 24.74
C VAL A 914 -6.41 -27.38 25.60
N LYS A 915 -6.13 -27.04 26.86
CA LYS A 915 -5.64 -28.01 27.84
C LYS A 915 -6.70 -29.09 28.05
N PRO A 916 -6.32 -30.38 28.22
CA PRO A 916 -7.28 -31.47 28.42
C PRO A 916 -8.28 -31.22 29.56
N ASP A 917 -7.84 -30.60 30.64
CA ASP A 917 -8.68 -30.29 31.82
C ASP A 917 -9.69 -29.16 31.56
N ASP A 918 -9.44 -28.29 30.57
CA ASP A 918 -10.27 -27.13 30.23
C ASP A 918 -11.26 -27.40 29.09
N VAL A 919 -11.12 -28.52 28.36
CA VAL A 919 -11.95 -28.87 27.19
C VAL A 919 -13.44 -28.82 27.51
N ALA A 920 -13.86 -29.39 28.63
CA ALA A 920 -15.29 -29.41 29.00
C ALA A 920 -15.84 -28.00 29.28
N ALA A 921 -15.00 -27.09 29.81
CA ALA A 921 -15.39 -25.70 30.04
C ALA A 921 -15.52 -24.94 28.71
N VAL A 922 -14.57 -25.15 27.79
CA VAL A 922 -14.59 -24.56 26.44
C VAL A 922 -15.80 -25.05 25.64
N GLU A 923 -16.07 -26.36 25.59
CA GLU A 923 -17.24 -26.91 24.91
C GLU A 923 -18.56 -26.40 25.50
N SER A 924 -18.61 -26.24 26.83
CA SER A 924 -19.79 -25.67 27.48
C SER A 924 -20.00 -24.20 27.15
N ALA A 925 -18.93 -23.42 26.99
CA ALA A 925 -19.00 -22.02 26.60
C ALA A 925 -19.37 -21.84 25.12
N LEU A 926 -19.09 -22.86 24.30
CA LEU A 926 -19.40 -22.91 22.87
C LEU A 926 -20.64 -23.76 22.55
N ALA A 927 -21.53 -23.99 23.52
CA ALA A 927 -22.67 -24.89 23.34
C ALA A 927 -23.65 -24.48 22.22
N ASP A 928 -23.67 -23.19 21.86
CA ASP A 928 -24.46 -22.64 20.75
C ASP A 928 -23.73 -22.69 19.39
N HIS A 929 -22.54 -23.29 19.34
CA HIS A 929 -21.70 -23.41 18.15
C HIS A 929 -21.36 -24.88 17.88
N GLN A 930 -21.11 -25.21 16.61
CA GLN A 930 -20.56 -26.51 16.27
C GLN A 930 -19.11 -26.58 16.72
N VAL A 931 -18.79 -27.58 17.55
CA VAL A 931 -17.43 -27.86 18.02
C VAL A 931 -17.09 -29.31 17.74
N MET A 932 -15.93 -29.54 17.14
CA MET A 932 -15.40 -30.87 16.86
C MET A 932 -14.01 -30.99 17.47
N ARG A 933 -13.77 -32.07 18.21
CA ARG A 933 -12.40 -32.46 18.60
C ARG A 933 -11.76 -33.12 17.40
N ILE A 934 -10.71 -32.52 16.85
CA ILE A 934 -10.09 -33.00 15.61
C ILE A 934 -8.75 -33.70 15.84
N GLY A 935 -8.14 -33.53 17.01
CA GLY A 935 -6.91 -34.23 17.35
C GLY A 935 -6.24 -33.74 18.63
N THR A 936 -4.97 -34.12 18.79
CA THR A 936 -4.10 -33.70 19.90
C THR A 936 -2.69 -33.41 19.40
N PHE A 937 -2.03 -32.42 19.99
CA PHE A 937 -0.61 -32.17 19.75
C PHE A 937 0.25 -33.20 20.48
N THR A 938 1.42 -33.53 19.94
CA THR A 938 2.31 -34.57 20.47
C THR A 938 3.77 -34.11 20.47
N ASP A 939 4.61 -34.74 21.30
CA ASP A 939 6.06 -34.47 21.35
C ASP A 939 6.84 -35.06 20.13
N GLY A 940 6.14 -35.63 19.16
CA GLY A 940 6.72 -36.24 17.96
C GLY A 940 7.00 -35.23 16.85
N ASP A 941 7.55 -35.73 15.74
CA ASP A 941 7.73 -34.99 14.48
C ASP A 941 6.70 -35.44 13.42
N THR A 942 5.58 -36.03 13.82
CA THR A 942 4.64 -36.66 12.88
C THR A 942 3.28 -36.00 12.89
N LEU A 943 2.73 -35.74 11.70
CA LEU A 943 1.31 -35.53 11.46
C LEU A 943 0.68 -36.87 11.09
N GLU A 944 -0.22 -37.37 11.93
CA GLU A 944 -0.90 -38.66 11.79
C GLU A 944 -2.39 -38.46 11.50
N LEU A 945 -2.90 -39.06 10.43
CA LEU A 945 -4.32 -39.03 10.06
C LEU A 945 -4.72 -40.38 9.44
N GLY A 946 -5.31 -41.26 10.23
CA GLY A 946 -5.63 -42.63 9.79
C GLY A 946 -4.36 -43.41 9.43
N ALA A 947 -4.17 -43.72 8.13
CA ALA A 947 -2.96 -44.38 7.63
C ALA A 947 -1.88 -43.39 7.18
N LEU A 948 -2.19 -42.09 7.12
CA LEU A 948 -1.26 -41.04 6.75
C LEU A 948 -0.30 -40.76 7.92
N ASN A 949 1.00 -40.66 7.63
CA ASN A 949 2.04 -40.29 8.57
C ASN A 949 3.11 -39.46 7.84
N LEU A 950 3.18 -38.16 8.13
CA LEU A 950 4.07 -37.20 7.48
C LEU A 950 4.97 -36.52 8.51
N SER A 951 6.23 -36.23 8.15
CA SER A 951 7.13 -35.47 9.03
C SER A 951 6.74 -33.99 9.05
N ILE A 952 6.55 -33.42 10.24
CA ILE A 952 6.31 -31.97 10.44
C ILE A 952 7.50 -31.18 9.92
N THR A 953 8.72 -31.63 10.17
CA THR A 953 9.94 -31.02 9.64
C THR A 953 9.97 -31.03 8.11
N GLU A 954 9.54 -32.12 7.46
CA GLU A 954 9.42 -32.17 5.99
C GLU A 954 8.38 -31.18 5.48
N LEU A 955 7.18 -31.18 6.09
CA LEU A 955 6.11 -30.23 5.73
C LEU A 955 6.57 -28.77 5.89
N LYS A 956 7.28 -28.46 6.97
CA LYS A 956 7.83 -27.12 7.22
C LYS A 956 8.84 -26.73 6.15
N SER A 957 9.70 -27.66 5.73
CA SER A 957 10.64 -27.40 4.64
C SER A 957 9.94 -27.17 3.29
N VAL A 958 8.83 -27.86 3.01
CA VAL A 958 8.01 -27.64 1.82
C VAL A 958 7.39 -26.25 1.87
N TRP A 959 6.78 -25.90 3.01
CA TRP A 959 6.13 -24.62 3.24
C TRP A 959 7.09 -23.43 3.19
N GLN A 960 8.26 -23.51 3.83
CA GLN A 960 9.31 -22.49 3.75
C GLN A 960 10.02 -22.44 2.39
N GLY A 961 9.90 -23.51 1.60
CA GLY A 961 10.50 -23.63 0.27
C GLY A 961 9.63 -23.12 -0.88
N GLY A 962 8.33 -22.89 -0.65
CA GLY A 962 7.37 -22.51 -1.69
C GLY A 962 7.61 -21.12 -2.30
N LEU A 963 8.21 -20.19 -1.53
CA LEU A 963 8.53 -18.84 -2.00
C LEU A 963 10.04 -18.63 -2.10
N VAL A 964 10.53 -18.42 -3.31
CA VAL A 964 11.92 -18.05 -3.58
C VAL A 964 11.93 -16.71 -4.32
N ILE A 965 12.26 -15.64 -3.58
CA ILE A 965 12.42 -14.28 -4.09
C ILE A 965 13.86 -14.05 -4.49
#